data_AF-A0A8H6E396-F1
#
_entry.id   AF-A0A8H6E396-F1
#
_cell.length_a   1.000
_cell.length_b   1.000
_cell.length_c   1.000
_cell.angle_alpha   90.00
_cell.angle_beta   90.00
_cell.angle_gamma   90.00
#
_symmetry.space_group_name_H-M   'P 1'
#
loop_
_entity.id
_entity.type
_entity.pdbx_description
1 polymer ?
#
loop_
_entity_poly.entity_id
_entity_poly.type
_entity_poly.pdbx_seq_one_letter_code
_entity_poly.pdbx_strand_id
1 'polypeptide(L)'
;MSSGTLHIVDSRTKRKYEVQIERNAVSAIDFKKIKAPGAGTDRADHVAGGLRVHDPGLQNTTVVESAISFSDHERDLLFFRGYTLAQLWESDFEDMLYLLVWGTYPTAQQKKELSGKLTEQMLVVPQEVQRTIQALPYRSTTSPLPLILAGLSAYLACFPETIPASAHAHLYQGNSLNSDYAVIRAVAAYAVTFGLVNSHRKGIRFQLPSPENTYCENLFTMAGMVDRVSGRPDPVKLSCFRRFAMLNADHGMALTAFSTIVTASSLADPISCLISAVAAAYGPLHFGATESAQRALLEIGRPDRVPDFIEEVRNGHRKLFGYGHRSYKGPDPRVRPIQSILKDLNPSSNGLLKIAERIEQEATTDDYFRRRKLYPNADFYGNFVFTELGFEPDMIPAAMLTQRIMGIMAHWREYMPSNIALALQHSYPALLILRAIQSSGSSGTVVLASAVAADVITSAERGTYMSITSLANILAPSLGPVLGGVLSEYLGWQSIFWFLAISSTIFFIPLELFFPETCRTIVGDGSIPALGWNRSIFDWWRSKRTRPTSTPISTTTSTEPPPQTPPSRRVNPLSALMLLFHLPTGLILLSNGLIFASYYAITAGLPSQLRSIYGLSDLGIGLSFIPMGVGSLLSAAFNGLAVDYNYRRMRAKSGLTVCKQRQDIEDFNIEKARIGVGGPMTLLAPLPILFYALTTSINSPPPLALTLSLIFTIAFTLTATYNILNILLVDLHYTTPATVMATNNLVRCFLGAAATALVHPS
;
A
#
# COMPACT_ATOMS: atom_id res chain seq x y z
N MET A 1 0.88 24.42 -0.35
CA MET A 1 0.09 24.56 0.89
C MET A 1 1.03 24.85 2.04
N SER A 2 0.58 25.58 3.06
CA SER A 2 1.41 25.94 4.21
C SER A 2 1.72 24.72 5.07
N SER A 3 2.99 24.58 5.46
CA SER A 3 3.46 23.62 6.47
C SER A 3 4.08 24.40 7.62
N GLY A 4 4.19 23.77 8.79
CA GLY A 4 4.77 24.41 9.97
C GLY A 4 4.80 23.47 11.17
N THR A 5 5.14 24.00 12.33
CA THR A 5 5.16 23.24 13.58
C THR A 5 4.23 23.88 14.60
N LEU A 6 3.34 23.07 15.16
CA LEU A 6 2.46 23.45 16.26
C LEU A 6 3.14 23.08 17.58
N HIS A 7 3.46 24.09 18.39
CA HIS A 7 4.01 23.89 19.73
C HIS A 7 2.87 23.83 20.76
N ILE A 8 2.81 22.73 21.52
CA ILE A 8 1.78 22.48 22.53
C ILE A 8 2.44 22.41 23.91
N VAL A 9 1.86 23.07 24.90
CA VAL A 9 2.30 22.97 26.30
C VAL A 9 1.18 22.36 27.12
N ASP A 10 1.41 21.18 27.70
CA ASP A 10 0.43 20.55 28.60
C ASP A 10 0.53 21.23 29.97
N SER A 11 -0.50 21.97 30.35
CA SER A 11 -0.53 22.72 31.61
C SER A 11 -0.47 21.83 32.86
N ARG A 12 -0.87 20.55 32.75
CA ARG A 12 -0.87 19.55 33.84
C ARG A 12 0.53 19.04 34.15
N THR A 13 1.35 18.85 33.12
CA THR A 13 2.72 18.28 33.25
C THR A 13 3.83 19.29 32.98
N LYS A 14 3.48 20.48 32.49
CA LYS A 14 4.39 21.53 31.96
C LYS A 14 5.30 21.06 30.82
N ARG A 15 5.05 19.87 30.26
CA ARG A 15 5.80 19.34 29.12
C ARG A 15 5.40 20.05 27.84
N LYS A 16 6.40 20.28 26.98
CA LYS A 16 6.21 20.82 25.64
C LYS A 16 6.23 19.69 24.63
N TYR A 17 5.39 19.79 23.62
CA TYR A 17 5.25 18.85 22.53
C TYR A 17 5.23 19.61 21.21
N GLU A 18 5.67 18.95 20.15
CA GLU A 18 5.67 19.50 18.81
C GLU A 18 4.87 18.57 17.90
N VAL A 19 3.95 19.15 17.14
CA VAL A 19 3.11 18.44 16.17
C VAL A 19 3.31 19.10 14.82
N GLN A 20 3.53 18.31 13.78
CA GLN A 20 3.73 18.87 12.45
C GLN A 20 2.40 19.29 11.85
N ILE A 21 2.40 20.49 11.26
CA ILE A 21 1.32 20.99 10.44
C ILE A 21 1.68 20.66 9.00
N GLU A 22 0.88 19.81 8.38
CA GLU A 22 1.00 19.46 6.97
C GLU A 22 -0.29 19.88 6.28
N ARG A 23 -0.19 20.70 5.23
CA ARG A 23 -1.35 21.12 4.44
C ARG A 23 -2.46 21.76 5.28
N ASN A 24 -2.06 22.58 6.25
CA ASN A 24 -2.97 23.22 7.21
C ASN A 24 -3.78 22.22 8.07
N ALA A 25 -3.29 21.01 8.27
CA ALA A 25 -3.87 20.00 9.14
C ALA A 25 -2.80 19.41 10.07
N VAL A 26 -3.23 18.86 11.22
CA VAL A 26 -2.38 18.14 12.16
C VAL A 26 -2.88 16.71 12.33
N SER A 27 -1.99 15.75 12.54
CA SER A 27 -2.38 14.36 12.79
C SER A 27 -2.99 14.21 14.18
N ALA A 28 -4.23 13.73 14.26
CA ALA A 28 -4.89 13.44 15.53
C ALA A 28 -4.15 12.36 16.34
N ILE A 29 -3.37 11.49 15.68
CA ILE A 29 -2.58 10.44 16.33
C ILE A 29 -1.42 11.03 17.14
N ASP A 30 -0.86 12.17 16.74
CA ASP A 30 0.25 12.80 17.48
C ASP A 30 -0.14 13.23 18.88
N PHE A 31 -1.42 13.54 19.12
CA PHE A 31 -1.93 13.89 20.46
C PHE A 31 -1.83 12.72 21.45
N LYS A 32 -1.72 11.46 20.99
CA LYS A 32 -1.49 10.29 21.87
C LYS A 32 -0.17 10.36 22.64
N LYS A 33 0.81 11.14 22.15
CA LYS A 33 2.09 11.38 22.83
C LYS A 33 1.91 12.19 24.12
N ILE A 34 0.82 12.96 24.23
CA ILE A 34 0.51 13.81 25.38
C ILE A 34 -0.21 12.97 26.43
N LYS A 35 0.45 12.72 27.56
CA LYS A 35 -0.11 11.91 28.66
C LYS A 35 -0.21 12.73 29.94
N ALA A 36 -1.33 12.57 30.63
CA ALA A 36 -1.57 13.16 31.93
C ALA A 36 -0.76 12.45 33.03
N PRO A 37 -0.56 13.06 34.21
CA PRO A 37 0.07 12.39 35.35
C PRO A 37 -0.74 11.19 35.83
N GLY A 38 -0.07 10.11 36.26
CA GLY A 38 -0.71 8.83 36.60
C GLY A 38 -1.14 8.65 38.06
N ALA A 39 -0.89 9.60 38.97
CA ALA A 39 -1.28 9.49 40.38
C ALA A 39 -1.93 10.80 40.88
N GLY A 40 -3.07 10.71 41.57
CA GLY A 40 -3.78 11.86 42.15
C GLY A 40 -4.62 12.70 41.18
N THR A 41 -4.87 12.20 39.97
CA THR A 41 -5.56 12.90 38.86
C THR A 41 -6.90 12.27 38.50
N ASP A 42 -7.73 13.00 37.74
CA ASP A 42 -9.07 12.59 37.32
C ASP A 42 -9.04 11.23 36.59
N ARG A 43 -10.06 10.39 36.76
CA ARG A 43 -10.16 9.09 36.05
C ARG A 43 -10.05 9.24 34.52
N ALA A 44 -10.49 10.36 33.96
CA ALA A 44 -10.36 10.68 32.53
C ALA A 44 -8.89 10.83 32.07
N ASP A 45 -7.95 11.06 32.99
CA ASP A 45 -6.52 11.21 32.72
C ASP A 45 -5.79 9.85 32.59
N HIS A 46 -6.41 8.74 33.03
CA HIS A 46 -5.81 7.39 33.03
C HIS A 46 -6.03 6.62 31.73
N VAL A 47 -6.15 7.32 30.61
CA VAL A 47 -6.30 6.69 29.29
C VAL A 47 -4.91 6.31 28.77
N ALA A 48 -4.60 5.01 28.73
CA ALA A 48 -3.30 4.50 28.27
C ALA A 48 -2.86 5.03 26.89
N GLY A 49 -3.83 5.33 26.03
CA GLY A 49 -3.64 5.88 24.69
C GLY A 49 -3.33 7.39 24.62
N GLY A 50 -3.22 8.11 25.74
CA GLY A 50 -2.94 9.55 25.77
C GLY A 50 -4.13 10.45 25.46
N LEU A 51 -3.85 11.73 25.18
CA LEU A 51 -4.86 12.75 24.90
C LEU A 51 -5.64 12.42 23.62
N ARG A 52 -6.96 12.60 23.67
CA ARG A 52 -7.88 12.35 22.56
C ARG A 52 -8.42 13.67 22.03
N VAL A 53 -8.57 13.76 20.72
CA VAL A 53 -9.31 14.86 20.08
C VAL A 53 -10.80 14.54 20.18
N HIS A 54 -11.56 15.41 20.83
CA HIS A 54 -13.02 15.30 20.90
C HIS A 54 -13.64 16.25 19.89
N ASP A 55 -14.08 15.71 18.75
CA ASP A 55 -14.73 16.48 17.68
C ASP A 55 -16.04 15.81 17.22
N PRO A 56 -17.15 15.95 17.99
CA PRO A 56 -18.44 15.37 17.65
C PRO A 56 -18.95 15.81 16.28
N GLY A 57 -19.18 14.86 15.39
CA GLY A 57 -19.65 15.13 14.04
C GLY A 57 -18.57 15.68 13.09
N LEU A 58 -17.29 15.53 13.47
CA LEU A 58 -16.13 15.87 12.62
C LEU A 58 -16.19 17.31 12.11
N GLN A 59 -16.41 18.27 13.01
CA GLN A 59 -16.59 19.69 12.66
C GLN A 59 -15.33 20.36 12.17
N ASN A 60 -14.17 19.89 12.60
CA ASN A 60 -12.88 20.42 12.19
C ASN A 60 -11.87 19.30 11.93
N THR A 61 -12.36 18.13 11.49
CA THR A 61 -11.53 16.96 11.22
C THR A 61 -11.58 16.60 9.74
N THR A 62 -10.42 16.65 9.08
CA THR A 62 -10.23 16.09 7.74
C THR A 62 -9.94 14.60 7.86
N VAL A 63 -10.79 13.75 7.28
CA VAL A 63 -10.72 12.28 7.46
C VAL A 63 -10.00 11.53 6.34
N VAL A 64 -9.92 12.13 5.16
CA VAL A 64 -9.27 11.55 3.99
C VAL A 64 -8.69 12.66 3.13
N GLU A 65 -7.57 12.38 2.49
CA GLU A 65 -7.06 13.21 1.40
C GLU A 65 -7.75 12.77 0.11
N SER A 66 -8.28 13.72 -0.66
CA SER A 66 -8.93 13.43 -1.93
C SER A 66 -8.56 14.43 -3.00
N ALA A 67 -8.41 13.94 -4.23
CA ALA A 67 -8.15 14.76 -5.41
C ALA A 67 -9.37 14.85 -6.35
N ILE A 68 -10.56 14.44 -5.90
CA ILE A 68 -11.77 14.30 -6.74
C ILE A 68 -12.45 15.66 -6.96
N SER A 69 -12.75 16.37 -5.89
CA SER A 69 -13.39 17.68 -5.95
C SER A 69 -12.76 18.66 -4.98
N PHE A 70 -12.89 19.93 -5.29
CA PHE A 70 -12.48 21.02 -4.42
C PHE A 70 -13.53 22.13 -4.51
N SER A 71 -13.96 22.64 -3.36
CA SER A 71 -14.81 23.82 -3.28
C SER A 71 -14.18 24.88 -2.39
N ASP A 72 -14.19 26.12 -2.87
CA ASP A 72 -13.81 27.32 -2.12
C ASP A 72 -14.94 28.32 -2.24
N HIS A 73 -15.70 28.44 -1.15
CA HIS A 73 -16.87 29.27 -1.07
C HIS A 73 -16.57 30.76 -0.98
N GLU A 74 -15.38 31.17 -0.52
CA GLU A 74 -15.02 32.58 -0.44
C GLU A 74 -14.73 33.15 -1.83
N ARG A 75 -14.41 32.26 -2.77
CA ARG A 75 -14.03 32.59 -4.15
C ARG A 75 -15.03 32.07 -5.18
N ASP A 76 -16.17 31.54 -4.76
CA ASP A 76 -17.20 30.93 -5.62
C ASP A 76 -16.66 29.84 -6.56
N LEU A 77 -15.70 29.03 -6.08
CA LEU A 77 -15.05 27.99 -6.87
C LEU A 77 -15.59 26.60 -6.53
N LEU A 78 -15.94 25.83 -7.56
CA LEU A 78 -16.21 24.41 -7.51
C LEU A 78 -15.47 23.74 -8.66
N PHE A 79 -14.55 22.84 -8.33
CA PHE A 79 -13.78 22.07 -9.30
C PHE A 79 -14.03 20.59 -9.13
N PHE A 80 -14.04 19.90 -10.27
CA PHE A 80 -13.99 18.45 -10.35
C PHE A 80 -12.75 18.06 -11.12
N ARG A 81 -11.79 17.40 -10.47
CA ARG A 81 -10.47 17.08 -11.05
C ARG A 81 -9.78 18.29 -11.73
N GLY A 82 -9.97 19.49 -11.17
CA GLY A 82 -9.44 20.75 -11.70
C GLY A 82 -10.27 21.43 -12.79
N TYR A 83 -11.36 20.82 -13.27
CA TYR A 83 -12.27 21.42 -14.23
C TYR A 83 -13.34 22.24 -13.53
N THR A 84 -13.62 23.43 -14.08
CA THR A 84 -14.72 24.27 -13.62
C THR A 84 -16.06 23.69 -14.07
N LEU A 85 -17.12 24.03 -13.33
CA LEU A 85 -18.49 23.67 -13.72
C LEU A 85 -18.86 24.16 -15.13
N ALA A 86 -18.39 25.35 -15.54
CA ALA A 86 -18.66 25.89 -16.86
C ALA A 86 -18.07 25.03 -17.99
N GLN A 87 -16.89 24.44 -17.77
CA GLN A 87 -16.25 23.54 -18.74
C GLN A 87 -16.98 22.19 -18.86
N LEU A 88 -17.63 21.77 -17.79
CA LEU A 88 -18.32 20.47 -17.71
C LEU A 88 -19.82 20.58 -18.03
N TRP A 89 -20.33 21.77 -18.31
CA TRP A 89 -21.77 22.00 -18.46
C TRP A 89 -22.41 21.15 -19.57
N GLU A 90 -21.68 20.94 -20.67
CA GLU A 90 -22.12 20.13 -21.81
C GLU A 90 -21.69 18.66 -21.76
N SER A 91 -21.11 18.21 -20.64
CA SER A 91 -20.69 16.83 -20.46
C SER A 91 -21.88 15.88 -20.23
N ASP A 92 -21.77 14.65 -20.73
CA ASP A 92 -22.68 13.55 -20.40
C ASP A 92 -22.29 12.86 -19.10
N PHE A 93 -23.15 11.95 -18.63
CA PHE A 93 -22.88 11.16 -17.42
C PHE A 93 -21.58 10.36 -17.54
N GLU A 94 -21.34 9.74 -18.70
CA GLU A 94 -20.14 8.95 -18.98
C GLU A 94 -18.88 9.82 -18.96
N ASP A 95 -18.96 11.05 -19.46
CA ASP A 95 -17.84 12.00 -19.43
C ASP A 95 -17.44 12.30 -17.99
N MET A 96 -18.42 12.61 -17.16
CA MET A 96 -18.23 12.99 -15.78
C MET A 96 -17.81 11.81 -14.90
N LEU A 97 -18.45 10.64 -15.07
CA LEU A 97 -18.04 9.42 -14.40
C LEU A 97 -16.58 9.08 -14.76
N TYR A 98 -16.22 9.19 -16.04
CA TYR A 98 -14.86 8.89 -16.48
C TYR A 98 -13.84 9.83 -15.83
N LEU A 99 -14.15 11.13 -15.86
CA LEU A 99 -13.33 12.17 -15.23
C LEU A 99 -13.13 11.90 -13.73
N LEU A 100 -14.20 11.69 -12.97
CA LEU A 100 -14.09 11.55 -11.52
C LEU A 100 -13.36 10.26 -11.13
N VAL A 101 -13.68 9.13 -11.76
CA VAL A 101 -13.16 7.81 -11.38
C VAL A 101 -11.72 7.59 -11.86
N TRP A 102 -11.39 7.98 -13.11
CA TRP A 102 -10.08 7.74 -13.71
C TRP A 102 -9.19 9.00 -13.78
N GLY A 103 -9.71 10.18 -13.42
CA GLY A 103 -8.92 11.40 -13.23
C GLY A 103 -8.57 12.17 -14.51
N THR A 104 -9.05 11.73 -15.68
CA THR A 104 -8.81 12.38 -16.98
C THR A 104 -10.13 12.54 -17.73
N TYR A 105 -10.27 13.56 -18.56
CA TYR A 105 -11.45 13.72 -19.41
C TYR A 105 -11.40 12.68 -20.55
N PRO A 106 -12.48 11.94 -20.85
CA PRO A 106 -12.41 10.85 -21.82
C PRO A 106 -12.28 11.33 -23.26
N THR A 107 -11.62 10.52 -24.08
CA THR A 107 -11.75 10.58 -25.54
C THR A 107 -13.11 10.04 -25.98
N ALA A 108 -13.54 10.38 -27.21
CA ALA A 108 -14.80 9.86 -27.78
C ALA A 108 -14.87 8.32 -27.78
N GLN A 109 -13.73 7.65 -28.01
CA GLN A 109 -13.64 6.19 -27.97
C GLN A 109 -13.82 5.66 -26.54
N GLN A 110 -13.12 6.24 -25.55
CA GLN A 110 -13.25 5.84 -24.15
C GLN A 110 -14.67 6.05 -23.62
N LYS A 111 -15.32 7.15 -24.01
CA LYS A 111 -16.73 7.42 -23.70
C LYS A 111 -17.63 6.32 -24.27
N LYS A 112 -17.48 5.99 -25.55
CA LYS A 112 -18.27 4.93 -26.22
C LYS A 112 -18.06 3.56 -25.56
N GLU A 113 -16.81 3.22 -25.22
CA GLU A 113 -16.49 1.99 -24.52
C GLU A 113 -17.11 1.95 -23.12
N LEU A 114 -17.06 3.04 -22.36
CA LEU A 114 -17.68 3.13 -21.04
C LEU A 114 -19.21 2.98 -21.14
N SER A 115 -19.85 3.67 -22.09
CA SER A 115 -21.29 3.54 -22.36
C SER A 115 -21.68 2.10 -22.69
N GLY A 116 -20.89 1.42 -23.54
CA GLY A 116 -21.09 0.01 -23.89
C GLY A 116 -20.97 -0.91 -22.66
N LYS A 117 -19.89 -0.76 -21.87
CA LYS A 117 -19.67 -1.56 -20.65
C LYS A 117 -20.75 -1.33 -19.60
N LEU A 118 -21.20 -0.09 -19.40
CA LEU A 118 -22.31 0.21 -18.49
C LEU A 118 -23.58 -0.51 -18.93
N THR A 119 -23.93 -0.44 -20.20
CA THR A 119 -25.13 -1.09 -20.74
C THR A 119 -25.04 -2.61 -20.65
N GLU A 120 -23.88 -3.19 -20.98
CA GLU A 120 -23.62 -4.62 -20.81
C GLU A 120 -23.84 -5.05 -19.34
N GLN A 121 -23.30 -4.29 -18.39
CA GLN A 121 -23.48 -4.58 -16.96
C GLN A 121 -24.93 -4.37 -16.49
N MET A 122 -25.71 -3.49 -17.13
CA MET A 122 -27.14 -3.36 -16.83
C MET A 122 -27.94 -4.58 -17.33
N LEU A 123 -27.59 -5.12 -18.50
CA LEU A 123 -28.28 -6.28 -19.10
C LEU A 123 -28.06 -7.59 -18.33
N VAL A 124 -26.96 -7.71 -17.59
CA VAL A 124 -26.64 -8.92 -16.78
C VAL A 124 -27.22 -8.88 -15.37
N VAL A 125 -27.99 -7.84 -14.99
CA VAL A 125 -28.65 -7.79 -13.68
C VAL A 125 -29.64 -8.97 -13.55
N PRO A 126 -29.50 -9.84 -12.53
CA PRO A 126 -30.30 -11.05 -12.41
C PRO A 126 -31.80 -10.77 -12.22
N GLN A 127 -32.65 -11.68 -12.71
CA GLN A 127 -34.10 -11.57 -12.56
C GLN A 127 -34.54 -11.64 -11.09
N GLU A 128 -33.75 -12.27 -10.23
CA GLU A 128 -33.91 -12.33 -8.79
C GLU A 128 -34.05 -10.94 -8.17
N VAL A 129 -33.28 -9.95 -8.66
CA VAL A 129 -33.38 -8.55 -8.21
C VAL A 129 -34.78 -7.99 -8.47
N GLN A 130 -35.30 -8.21 -9.69
CA GLN A 130 -36.65 -7.80 -10.06
C GLN A 130 -37.70 -8.52 -9.21
N ARG A 131 -37.57 -9.85 -9.03
CA ARG A 131 -38.51 -10.64 -8.22
C ARG A 131 -38.53 -10.18 -6.75
N THR A 132 -37.37 -9.89 -6.17
CA THR A 132 -37.27 -9.38 -4.79
C THR A 132 -37.97 -8.04 -4.63
N ILE A 133 -37.78 -7.10 -5.56
CA ILE A 133 -38.46 -5.80 -5.53
C ILE A 133 -39.98 -6.00 -5.70
N GLN A 134 -40.39 -6.86 -6.63
CA GLN A 134 -41.80 -7.12 -6.93
C GLN A 134 -42.54 -7.84 -5.82
N ALA A 135 -41.84 -8.62 -4.98
CA ALA A 135 -42.41 -9.27 -3.81
C ALA A 135 -42.75 -8.29 -2.68
N LEU A 136 -42.18 -7.08 -2.70
CA LEU A 136 -42.45 -6.02 -1.73
C LEU A 136 -43.65 -5.14 -2.18
N PRO A 137 -44.33 -4.46 -1.26
CA PRO A 137 -45.52 -3.65 -1.61
C PRO A 137 -45.23 -2.58 -2.67
N TYR A 138 -46.08 -2.51 -3.70
CA TYR A 138 -45.91 -1.62 -4.85
C TYR A 138 -46.63 -0.27 -4.73
N ARG A 139 -47.32 -0.02 -3.62
CA ARG A 139 -48.15 1.18 -3.44
C ARG A 139 -47.27 2.43 -3.46
N SER A 140 -47.81 3.56 -3.92
CA SER A 140 -47.14 4.87 -3.84
C SER A 140 -46.77 5.28 -2.41
N THR A 141 -47.40 4.67 -1.39
CA THR A 141 -47.05 4.87 0.03
C THR A 141 -45.79 4.11 0.45
N THR A 142 -45.27 3.19 -0.37
CA THR A 142 -44.05 2.44 -0.05
C THR A 142 -42.84 3.31 -0.37
N SER A 143 -42.04 3.58 0.66
CA SER A 143 -40.79 4.32 0.50
C SER A 143 -39.84 3.62 -0.50
N PRO A 144 -39.28 4.36 -1.47
CA PRO A 144 -38.44 3.76 -2.52
C PRO A 144 -37.07 3.28 -2.03
N LEU A 145 -36.48 3.91 -0.99
CA LEU A 145 -35.12 3.55 -0.56
C LEU A 145 -35.02 2.13 0.01
N PRO A 146 -35.95 1.64 0.87
CA PRO A 146 -35.98 0.23 1.27
C PRO A 146 -36.08 -0.75 0.09
N LEU A 147 -36.82 -0.40 -0.96
CA LEU A 147 -36.90 -1.23 -2.17
C LEU A 147 -35.55 -1.28 -2.90
N ILE A 148 -34.84 -0.15 -2.96
CA ILE A 148 -33.48 -0.08 -3.52
C ILE A 148 -32.51 -0.92 -2.70
N LEU A 149 -32.55 -0.83 -1.36
CA LEU A 149 -31.71 -1.64 -0.48
C LEU A 149 -31.97 -3.14 -0.68
N ALA A 150 -33.24 -3.54 -0.81
CA ALA A 150 -33.61 -4.93 -1.07
C ALA A 150 -33.09 -5.40 -2.44
N GLY A 151 -33.21 -4.57 -3.47
CA GLY A 151 -32.70 -4.86 -4.82
C GLY A 151 -31.18 -5.02 -4.86
N LEU A 152 -30.43 -4.09 -4.26
CA LEU A 152 -28.97 -4.18 -4.19
C LEU A 152 -28.49 -5.37 -3.34
N SER A 153 -29.21 -5.69 -2.26
CA SER A 153 -28.89 -6.88 -1.44
C SER A 153 -29.15 -8.18 -2.21
N ALA A 154 -30.24 -8.25 -2.97
CA ALA A 154 -30.52 -9.37 -3.86
C ALA A 154 -29.44 -9.50 -4.94
N TYR A 155 -29.01 -8.37 -5.52
CA TYR A 155 -27.92 -8.37 -6.49
C TYR A 155 -26.65 -8.99 -5.90
N LEU A 156 -26.23 -8.54 -4.71
CA LEU A 156 -25.05 -9.11 -4.02
C LEU A 156 -25.18 -10.60 -3.75
N ALA A 157 -26.37 -11.06 -3.33
CA ALA A 157 -26.62 -12.47 -3.07
C ALA A 157 -26.45 -13.35 -4.33
N CYS A 158 -26.69 -12.80 -5.52
CA CYS A 158 -26.49 -13.50 -6.78
C CYS A 158 -25.02 -13.57 -7.23
N PHE A 159 -24.13 -12.75 -6.68
CA PHE A 159 -22.72 -12.66 -7.07
C PHE A 159 -21.78 -12.76 -5.86
N PRO A 160 -21.79 -13.88 -5.11
CA PRO A 160 -20.96 -14.03 -3.90
C PRO A 160 -19.46 -13.93 -4.18
N GLU A 161 -19.00 -14.19 -5.41
CA GLU A 161 -17.61 -14.03 -5.83
C GLU A 161 -17.13 -12.57 -5.81
N THR A 162 -18.05 -11.61 -5.79
CA THR A 162 -17.75 -10.17 -5.69
C THR A 162 -17.55 -9.71 -4.25
N ILE A 163 -17.92 -10.55 -3.27
CA ILE A 163 -17.85 -10.23 -1.85
C ILE A 163 -16.48 -10.66 -1.31
N PRO A 164 -15.63 -9.73 -0.85
CA PRO A 164 -14.25 -10.06 -0.45
C PRO A 164 -14.15 -11.11 0.66
N ALA A 165 -15.11 -11.12 1.60
CA ALA A 165 -15.17 -12.12 2.66
C ALA A 165 -15.53 -13.54 2.15
N SER A 166 -16.24 -13.64 1.02
CA SER A 166 -16.67 -14.91 0.42
C SER A 166 -15.73 -15.41 -0.68
N ALA A 167 -14.91 -14.53 -1.25
CA ALA A 167 -13.95 -14.86 -2.30
C ALA A 167 -12.49 -14.66 -1.83
N HIS A 168 -12.00 -13.42 -1.90
CA HIS A 168 -10.63 -13.07 -1.53
C HIS A 168 -10.61 -11.73 -0.78
N ALA A 169 -10.01 -11.69 0.42
CA ALA A 169 -10.03 -10.50 1.28
C ALA A 169 -9.44 -9.23 0.62
N HIS A 170 -8.54 -9.41 -0.36
CA HIS A 170 -7.87 -8.34 -1.09
C HIS A 170 -8.37 -8.20 -2.53
N LEU A 171 -9.59 -8.67 -2.85
CA LEU A 171 -10.12 -8.75 -4.22
C LEU A 171 -9.95 -7.47 -5.05
N TYR A 172 -10.08 -6.32 -4.42
CA TYR A 172 -9.97 -4.99 -5.03
C TYR A 172 -8.71 -4.22 -4.61
N GLN A 173 -8.00 -4.64 -3.56
CA GLN A 173 -6.81 -3.93 -3.11
C GLN A 173 -5.63 -4.23 -4.02
N GLY A 174 -5.01 -3.18 -4.58
CA GLY A 174 -3.86 -3.33 -5.48
C GLY A 174 -4.16 -3.93 -6.85
N ASN A 175 -5.44 -4.18 -7.16
CA ASN A 175 -5.89 -4.66 -8.45
C ASN A 175 -6.83 -3.64 -9.11
N SER A 176 -6.25 -2.68 -9.82
CA SER A 176 -6.99 -1.60 -10.47
C SER A 176 -8.02 -2.11 -11.48
N LEU A 177 -7.73 -3.20 -12.20
CA LEU A 177 -8.67 -3.78 -13.16
C LEU A 177 -9.94 -4.29 -12.48
N ASN A 178 -9.80 -5.02 -11.37
CA ASN A 178 -10.94 -5.49 -10.59
C ASN A 178 -11.73 -4.31 -9.99
N SER A 179 -11.05 -3.29 -9.46
CA SER A 179 -11.69 -2.09 -8.93
C SER A 179 -12.49 -1.35 -10.01
N ASP A 180 -11.91 -1.15 -11.19
CA ASP A 180 -12.56 -0.47 -12.32
C ASP A 180 -13.83 -1.20 -12.76
N TYR A 181 -13.73 -2.53 -12.90
CA TYR A 181 -14.87 -3.35 -13.28
C TYR A 181 -15.97 -3.33 -12.21
N ALA A 182 -15.60 -3.38 -10.93
CA ALA A 182 -16.56 -3.33 -9.82
C ALA A 182 -17.29 -1.98 -9.74
N VAL A 183 -16.61 -0.86 -10.05
CA VAL A 183 -17.25 0.46 -10.15
C VAL A 183 -18.32 0.46 -11.25
N ILE A 184 -17.98 0.02 -12.46
CA ILE A 184 -18.92 0.01 -13.59
C ILE A 184 -20.14 -0.87 -13.26
N ARG A 185 -19.89 -2.05 -12.68
CA ARG A 185 -20.93 -2.98 -12.24
C ARG A 185 -21.87 -2.35 -11.21
N ALA A 186 -21.32 -1.67 -10.21
CA ALA A 186 -22.11 -1.03 -9.16
C ALA A 186 -22.99 0.12 -9.69
N VAL A 187 -22.45 0.95 -10.59
CA VAL A 187 -23.20 2.02 -11.27
C VAL A 187 -24.36 1.45 -12.10
N ALA A 188 -24.13 0.36 -12.83
CA ALA A 188 -25.13 -0.32 -13.63
C ALA A 188 -26.21 -1.00 -12.75
N ALA A 189 -25.80 -1.73 -11.71
CA ALA A 189 -26.71 -2.39 -10.77
C ALA A 189 -27.64 -1.37 -10.09
N TYR A 190 -27.12 -0.21 -9.70
CA TYR A 190 -27.91 0.88 -9.13
C TYR A 190 -28.93 1.44 -10.13
N ALA A 191 -28.52 1.68 -11.38
CA ALA A 191 -29.41 2.19 -12.43
C ALA A 191 -30.61 1.27 -12.69
N VAL A 192 -30.36 -0.03 -12.82
CA VAL A 192 -31.41 -1.04 -13.03
C VAL A 192 -32.31 -1.14 -11.81
N THR A 193 -31.74 -1.18 -10.61
CA THR A 193 -32.50 -1.21 -9.35
C THR A 193 -33.40 0.01 -9.22
N PHE A 194 -32.88 1.21 -9.52
CA PHE A 194 -33.66 2.45 -9.53
C PHE A 194 -34.84 2.39 -10.52
N GLY A 195 -34.60 1.93 -11.75
CA GLY A 195 -35.63 1.79 -12.77
C GLY A 195 -36.70 0.77 -12.39
N LEU A 196 -36.30 -0.38 -11.83
CA LEU A 196 -37.19 -1.40 -11.29
C LEU A 196 -38.08 -0.84 -10.18
N VAL A 197 -37.50 -0.11 -9.22
CA VAL A 197 -38.25 0.49 -8.11
C VAL A 197 -39.25 1.53 -8.61
N ASN A 198 -38.85 2.44 -9.49
CA ASN A 198 -39.76 3.45 -10.02
C ASN A 198 -40.90 2.82 -10.84
N SER A 199 -40.58 1.82 -11.66
CA SER A 199 -41.56 1.08 -12.46
C SER A 199 -42.54 0.31 -11.57
N HIS A 200 -42.04 -0.39 -10.56
CA HIS A 200 -42.84 -1.14 -9.59
C HIS A 200 -43.82 -0.24 -8.85
N ARG A 201 -43.34 0.89 -8.31
CA ARG A 201 -44.18 1.86 -7.58
C ARG A 201 -45.27 2.49 -8.46
N LYS A 202 -45.00 2.66 -9.75
CA LYS A 202 -45.96 3.17 -10.74
C LYS A 202 -46.89 2.09 -11.31
N GLY A 203 -46.67 0.82 -10.97
CA GLY A 203 -47.43 -0.31 -11.54
C GLY A 203 -47.24 -0.48 -13.05
N ILE A 204 -46.12 -0.01 -13.60
CA ILE A 204 -45.79 -0.11 -15.03
C ILE A 204 -44.79 -1.24 -15.28
N ARG A 205 -44.79 -1.75 -16.51
CA ARG A 205 -43.84 -2.77 -16.94
C ARG A 205 -42.44 -2.17 -17.05
N PHE A 206 -41.47 -2.82 -16.41
CA PHE A 206 -40.04 -2.51 -16.57
C PHE A 206 -39.58 -2.73 -18.02
N GLN A 207 -38.84 -1.77 -18.55
CA GLN A 207 -38.24 -1.81 -19.88
C GLN A 207 -36.73 -2.04 -19.76
N LEU A 208 -36.16 -2.88 -20.62
CA LEU A 208 -34.73 -3.17 -20.62
C LEU A 208 -33.93 -2.00 -21.20
N PRO A 209 -32.66 -1.81 -20.78
CA PRO A 209 -31.76 -0.84 -21.38
C PRO A 209 -31.40 -1.24 -22.83
N SER A 210 -31.02 -0.26 -23.64
CA SER A 210 -30.59 -0.42 -25.03
C SER A 210 -29.13 0.01 -25.22
N PRO A 211 -28.32 -0.72 -26.01
CA PRO A 211 -26.97 -0.31 -26.39
C PRO A 211 -26.90 0.99 -27.21
N GLU A 212 -28.02 1.37 -27.84
CA GLU A 212 -28.12 2.59 -28.67
C GLU A 212 -28.38 3.85 -27.84
N ASN A 213 -28.67 3.69 -26.55
CA ASN A 213 -28.99 4.77 -25.63
C ASN A 213 -27.78 5.11 -24.77
N THR A 214 -27.64 6.39 -24.43
CA THR A 214 -26.76 6.87 -23.36
C THR A 214 -27.22 6.36 -21.98
N TYR A 215 -26.36 6.49 -20.96
CA TYR A 215 -26.69 6.10 -19.59
C TYR A 215 -27.96 6.78 -19.07
N CYS A 216 -28.10 8.10 -19.28
CA CYS A 216 -29.28 8.84 -18.82
C CYS A 216 -30.54 8.44 -19.60
N GLU A 217 -30.45 8.17 -20.90
CA GLU A 217 -31.59 7.67 -21.69
C GLU A 217 -32.04 6.28 -21.20
N ASN A 218 -31.08 5.40 -20.91
CA ASN A 218 -31.37 4.09 -20.31
C ASN A 218 -32.00 4.22 -18.93
N LEU A 219 -31.49 5.12 -18.09
CA LEU A 219 -32.08 5.39 -16.77
C LEU A 219 -33.53 5.86 -16.87
N PHE A 220 -33.84 6.80 -17.77
CA PHE A 220 -35.21 7.29 -17.99
C PHE A 220 -36.12 6.19 -18.55
N THR A 221 -35.61 5.41 -19.51
CA THR A 221 -36.34 4.28 -20.12
C THR A 221 -36.71 3.23 -19.08
N MET A 222 -35.72 2.77 -18.30
CA MET A 222 -35.90 1.79 -17.23
C MET A 222 -36.81 2.30 -16.11
N ALA A 223 -36.80 3.61 -15.83
CA ALA A 223 -37.70 4.25 -14.87
C ALA A 223 -39.10 4.53 -15.44
N GLY A 224 -39.37 4.21 -16.71
CA GLY A 224 -40.65 4.48 -17.38
C GLY A 224 -40.98 5.96 -17.52
N MET A 225 -39.96 6.80 -17.62
CA MET A 225 -40.05 8.25 -17.87
C MET A 225 -39.90 8.53 -19.37
N VAL A 226 -40.76 7.88 -20.16
CA VAL A 226 -40.79 7.99 -21.61
C VAL A 226 -42.16 8.44 -22.07
N ASP A 227 -42.21 9.13 -23.20
CA ASP A 227 -43.46 9.45 -23.86
C ASP A 227 -44.16 8.16 -24.33
N ARG A 228 -45.49 8.12 -24.18
CA ARG A 228 -46.28 6.91 -24.44
C ARG A 228 -46.33 6.54 -25.92
N VAL A 229 -46.16 7.50 -26.82
CA VAL A 229 -46.29 7.29 -28.27
C VAL A 229 -44.92 6.96 -28.88
N SER A 230 -43.93 7.80 -28.62
CA SER A 230 -42.58 7.64 -29.17
C SER A 230 -41.74 6.60 -28.42
N GLY A 231 -42.08 6.29 -27.16
CA GLY A 231 -41.28 5.41 -26.30
C GLY A 231 -39.93 5.99 -25.91
N ARG A 232 -39.67 7.28 -26.19
CA ARG A 232 -38.40 7.96 -25.89
C ARG A 232 -38.53 8.93 -24.71
N PRO A 233 -37.44 9.18 -23.97
CA PRO A 233 -37.40 10.25 -23.00
C PRO A 233 -37.66 11.62 -23.63
N ASP A 234 -38.30 12.52 -22.89
CA ASP A 234 -38.42 13.92 -23.29
C ASP A 234 -37.03 14.56 -23.40
N PRO A 235 -36.66 15.15 -24.56
CA PRO A 235 -35.31 15.67 -24.79
C PRO A 235 -34.95 16.87 -23.90
N VAL A 236 -35.93 17.71 -23.55
CA VAL A 236 -35.71 18.85 -22.65
C VAL A 236 -35.45 18.35 -21.24
N LYS A 237 -36.27 17.40 -20.75
CA LYS A 237 -36.10 16.80 -19.43
C LYS A 237 -34.78 16.05 -19.32
N LEU A 238 -34.42 15.27 -20.34
CA LEU A 238 -33.16 14.54 -20.38
C LEU A 238 -31.95 15.49 -20.32
N SER A 239 -31.97 16.57 -21.13
CA SER A 239 -30.92 17.60 -21.11
C SER A 239 -30.81 18.30 -19.76
N CYS A 240 -31.94 18.62 -19.13
CA CYS A 240 -31.98 19.22 -17.80
C CYS A 240 -31.43 18.28 -16.72
N PHE A 241 -31.79 17.00 -16.76
CA PHE A 241 -31.27 16.00 -15.83
C PHE A 241 -29.76 15.80 -15.98
N ARG A 242 -29.24 15.75 -17.21
CA ARG A 242 -27.81 15.67 -17.52
C ARG A 242 -27.04 16.86 -16.94
N ARG A 243 -27.46 18.09 -17.25
CA ARG A 243 -26.81 19.32 -16.74
C ARG A 243 -26.87 19.40 -15.22
N PHE A 244 -28.00 19.00 -14.63
CA PHE A 244 -28.14 18.94 -13.17
C PHE A 244 -27.19 17.91 -12.53
N ALA A 245 -26.90 16.81 -13.21
CA ALA A 245 -25.94 15.82 -12.76
C ALA A 245 -24.51 16.39 -12.65
N MET A 246 -24.11 17.34 -13.50
CA MET A 246 -22.80 18.00 -13.40
C MET A 246 -22.64 18.82 -12.12
N LEU A 247 -23.74 19.36 -11.60
CA LEU A 247 -23.79 20.08 -10.32
C LEU A 247 -23.77 19.14 -9.11
N ASN A 248 -24.22 17.90 -9.32
CA ASN A 248 -24.47 16.91 -8.28
C ASN A 248 -23.60 15.66 -8.37
N ALA A 249 -22.58 15.67 -9.22
CA ALA A 249 -21.73 14.51 -9.42
C ALA A 249 -20.95 14.15 -8.15
N ASP A 250 -20.42 15.16 -7.45
CA ASP A 250 -19.72 14.99 -6.18
C ASP A 250 -19.86 16.24 -5.28
N HIS A 251 -19.69 16.07 -3.96
CA HIS A 251 -19.68 17.18 -3.00
C HIS A 251 -18.70 16.91 -1.84
N GLY A 252 -17.52 16.38 -2.18
CA GLY A 252 -16.47 16.04 -1.21
C GLY A 252 -16.95 15.02 -0.18
N MET A 253 -16.52 15.19 1.07
CA MET A 253 -16.86 14.28 2.19
C MET A 253 -18.26 14.51 2.76
N ALA A 254 -19.27 14.65 1.89
CA ALA A 254 -20.67 14.59 2.27
C ALA A 254 -21.00 13.22 2.92
N LEU A 255 -22.07 13.16 3.71
CA LEU A 255 -22.40 11.97 4.52
C LEU A 255 -22.46 10.67 3.69
N THR A 256 -23.04 10.70 2.49
CA THR A 256 -23.06 9.54 1.58
C THR A 256 -21.66 9.05 1.19
N ALA A 257 -20.79 9.94 0.72
CA ALA A 257 -19.40 9.61 0.38
C ALA A 257 -18.61 9.15 1.61
N PHE A 258 -18.81 9.81 2.76
CA PHE A 258 -18.19 9.44 4.03
C PHE A 258 -18.62 8.04 4.50
N SER A 259 -19.93 7.74 4.48
CA SER A 259 -20.46 6.41 4.80
C SER A 259 -19.92 5.34 3.86
N THR A 260 -19.77 5.64 2.56
CA THR A 260 -19.13 4.74 1.61
C THR A 260 -17.70 4.43 2.00
N ILE A 261 -16.85 5.42 2.30
CA ILE A 261 -15.45 5.15 2.66
C ILE A 261 -15.31 4.47 4.03
N VAL A 262 -16.21 4.75 4.97
CA VAL A 262 -16.27 4.04 6.27
C VAL A 262 -16.61 2.56 6.06
N THR A 263 -17.57 2.24 5.20
CA THR A 263 -17.84 0.84 4.84
C THR A 263 -16.69 0.23 4.03
N ALA A 264 -16.09 0.99 3.12
CA ALA A 264 -14.94 0.55 2.34
C ALA A 264 -13.68 0.30 3.19
N SER A 265 -13.59 0.86 4.41
CA SER A 265 -12.47 0.64 5.32
C SER A 265 -12.38 -0.80 5.83
N SER A 266 -13.46 -1.58 5.76
CA SER A 266 -13.44 -3.03 6.00
C SER A 266 -13.13 -3.85 4.74
N LEU A 267 -12.75 -3.19 3.66
CA LEU A 267 -12.50 -3.75 2.33
C LEU A 267 -13.74 -4.24 1.61
N ALA A 268 -14.92 -3.75 2.00
CA ALA A 268 -16.18 -4.12 1.36
C ALA A 268 -16.22 -3.73 -0.13
N ASP A 269 -16.95 -4.52 -0.91
CA ASP A 269 -17.20 -4.27 -2.33
C ASP A 269 -18.01 -2.98 -2.55
N PRO A 270 -18.01 -2.40 -3.77
CA PRO A 270 -18.69 -1.14 -4.02
C PRO A 270 -20.21 -1.19 -3.80
N ILE A 271 -20.87 -2.34 -4.01
CA ILE A 271 -22.33 -2.46 -3.85
C ILE A 271 -22.70 -2.48 -2.37
N SER A 272 -21.92 -3.19 -1.54
CA SER A 272 -22.05 -3.10 -0.07
C SER A 272 -21.84 -1.65 0.41
N CYS A 273 -20.88 -0.94 -0.17
CA CYS A 273 -20.65 0.48 0.14
C CYS A 273 -21.80 1.39 -0.36
N LEU A 274 -22.44 1.05 -1.50
CA LEU A 274 -23.64 1.74 -1.98
C LEU A 274 -24.84 1.50 -1.07
N ILE A 275 -25.03 0.30 -0.54
CA ILE A 275 -26.09 0.00 0.43
C ILE A 275 -25.96 0.92 1.65
N SER A 276 -24.74 1.07 2.19
CA SER A 276 -24.44 2.03 3.27
C SER A 276 -24.73 3.47 2.87
N ALA A 277 -24.36 3.87 1.65
CA ALA A 277 -24.64 5.21 1.13
C ALA A 277 -26.15 5.48 0.98
N VAL A 278 -26.92 4.53 0.45
CA VAL A 278 -28.39 4.62 0.31
C VAL A 278 -29.04 4.77 1.69
N ALA A 279 -28.60 3.99 2.68
CA ALA A 279 -29.11 4.10 4.04
C ALA A 279 -28.80 5.48 4.65
N ALA A 280 -27.59 6.01 4.42
CA ALA A 280 -27.20 7.34 4.88
C ALA A 280 -27.93 8.48 4.16
N ALA A 281 -28.23 8.30 2.87
CA ALA A 281 -28.98 9.27 2.05
C ALA A 281 -30.39 9.53 2.60
N TYR A 282 -31.04 8.50 3.16
CA TYR A 282 -32.41 8.59 3.64
C TYR A 282 -32.59 9.51 4.85
N GLY A 283 -31.52 9.87 5.56
CA GLY A 283 -31.60 10.77 6.72
C GLY A 283 -32.16 12.15 6.37
N PRO A 284 -33.08 12.72 7.19
CA PRO A 284 -33.68 14.04 6.94
C PRO A 284 -32.70 15.20 7.04
N LEU A 285 -31.51 14.98 7.62
CA LEU A 285 -30.41 15.94 7.68
C LEU A 285 -29.44 15.81 6.48
N HIS A 286 -29.77 14.96 5.50
CA HIS A 286 -29.04 14.81 4.25
C HIS A 286 -30.00 14.87 3.05
N PHE A 287 -30.13 13.85 2.19
CA PHE A 287 -31.00 13.95 1.01
C PHE A 287 -32.49 14.01 1.37
N GLY A 288 -32.89 13.40 2.49
CA GLY A 288 -34.26 13.51 3.02
C GLY A 288 -34.67 14.94 3.41
N ALA A 289 -33.73 15.89 3.44
CA ALA A 289 -34.05 17.31 3.61
C ALA A 289 -34.92 17.85 2.47
N THR A 290 -34.79 17.31 1.25
CA THR A 290 -35.59 17.73 0.08
C THR A 290 -37.07 17.39 0.25
N GLU A 291 -37.37 16.16 0.68
CA GLU A 291 -38.73 15.73 1.03
C GLU A 291 -39.31 16.54 2.20
N SER A 292 -38.48 16.78 3.23
CA SER A 292 -38.87 17.59 4.39
C SER A 292 -39.17 19.04 4.01
N ALA A 293 -38.37 19.63 3.12
CA ALA A 293 -38.59 20.96 2.58
C ALA A 293 -39.90 21.04 1.78
N GLN A 294 -40.17 20.06 0.92
CA GLN A 294 -41.44 20.03 0.17
C GLN A 294 -42.66 19.87 1.06
N ARG A 295 -42.59 19.03 2.11
CA ARG A 295 -43.65 18.95 3.12
C ARG A 295 -43.89 20.28 3.82
N ALA A 296 -42.81 20.98 4.20
CA ALA A 296 -42.93 22.31 4.80
C ALA A 296 -43.58 23.32 3.84
N LEU A 297 -43.23 23.32 2.55
CA LEU A 297 -43.87 24.18 1.55
C LEU A 297 -45.35 23.86 1.37
N LEU A 298 -45.72 22.57 1.39
CA LEU A 298 -47.12 22.13 1.35
C LEU A 298 -47.92 22.59 2.58
N GLU A 299 -47.31 22.55 3.77
CA GLU A 299 -47.93 23.04 5.01
C GLU A 299 -48.17 24.56 4.99
N ILE A 300 -47.24 25.34 4.42
CA ILE A 300 -47.43 26.78 4.19
C ILE A 300 -48.63 27.00 3.25
N GLY A 301 -48.70 26.22 2.17
CA GLY A 301 -49.84 26.13 1.26
C GLY A 301 -50.01 27.29 0.29
N ARG A 302 -49.81 28.54 0.72
CA ARG A 302 -49.96 29.75 -0.11
C ARG A 302 -48.94 30.85 0.20
N PRO A 303 -48.48 31.65 -0.80
CA PRO A 303 -47.39 32.62 -0.61
C PRO A 303 -47.64 33.69 0.46
N ASP A 304 -48.89 34.05 0.72
CA ASP A 304 -49.30 35.03 1.75
C ASP A 304 -49.08 34.54 3.18
N ARG A 305 -48.89 33.24 3.41
CA ARG A 305 -48.54 32.66 4.73
C ARG A 305 -47.03 32.59 5.00
N VAL A 306 -46.21 32.99 4.03
CA VAL A 306 -44.74 32.99 4.18
C VAL A 306 -44.26 33.90 5.32
N PRO A 307 -44.81 35.12 5.53
CA PRO A 307 -44.39 35.96 6.65
C PRO A 307 -44.52 35.29 8.02
N ASP A 308 -45.65 34.62 8.29
CA ASP A 308 -45.88 33.87 9.53
C ASP A 308 -44.84 32.76 9.72
N PHE A 309 -44.55 32.02 8.65
CA PHE A 309 -43.54 30.97 8.66
C PHE A 309 -42.13 31.52 8.93
N ILE A 310 -41.77 32.66 8.33
CA ILE A 310 -40.49 33.34 8.59
C ILE A 310 -40.39 33.79 10.06
N GLU A 311 -41.48 34.24 10.66
CA GLU A 311 -41.54 34.58 12.08
C GLU A 311 -41.31 33.35 12.97
N GLU A 312 -41.94 32.21 12.66
CA GLU A 312 -41.70 30.95 13.38
C GLU A 312 -40.23 30.49 13.30
N VAL A 313 -39.60 30.66 12.13
CA VAL A 313 -38.17 30.35 11.95
C VAL A 313 -37.29 31.29 12.78
N ARG A 314 -37.62 32.58 12.83
CA ARG A 314 -36.90 33.58 13.64
C ARG A 314 -36.95 33.24 15.13
N ASN A 315 -38.10 32.80 15.60
CA ASN A 315 -38.35 32.40 16.99
C ASN A 315 -37.79 31.01 17.33
N GLY A 316 -37.28 30.27 16.34
CA GLY A 316 -36.68 28.95 16.52
C GLY A 316 -37.71 27.82 16.68
N HIS A 317 -38.99 28.08 16.43
CA HIS A 317 -40.04 27.06 16.46
C HIS A 317 -39.95 26.11 15.27
N ARG A 318 -39.45 26.60 14.13
CA ARG A 318 -39.19 25.80 12.91
C ARG A 318 -37.82 26.08 12.34
N LYS A 319 -37.32 25.16 11.51
CA LYS A 319 -36.12 25.35 10.69
C LYS A 319 -36.50 25.56 9.23
N LEU A 320 -35.83 26.49 8.57
CA LEU A 320 -35.90 26.65 7.12
C LEU A 320 -34.89 25.71 6.45
N PHE A 321 -35.39 24.59 5.92
CA PHE A 321 -34.58 23.65 5.14
C PHE A 321 -34.16 24.29 3.80
N GLY A 322 -32.94 24.00 3.34
CA GLY A 322 -32.38 24.59 2.12
C GLY A 322 -31.75 25.99 2.31
N TYR A 323 -31.72 26.53 3.53
CA TYR A 323 -31.04 27.80 3.84
C TYR A 323 -29.82 27.60 4.74
N GLY A 324 -28.75 28.29 4.36
CA GLY A 324 -27.44 28.15 4.98
C GLY A 324 -26.76 26.83 4.57
N HIS A 325 -25.45 26.79 4.76
CA HIS A 325 -24.66 25.61 4.46
C HIS A 325 -23.46 25.54 5.41
N ARG A 326 -23.07 24.32 5.81
CA ARG A 326 -21.92 24.11 6.71
C ARG A 326 -20.62 24.66 6.11
N SER A 327 -20.49 24.52 4.78
CA SER A 327 -19.30 24.90 4.02
C SER A 327 -19.48 26.12 3.12
N TYR A 328 -20.68 26.73 2.99
CA TYR A 328 -20.84 27.97 2.20
C TYR A 328 -21.33 29.07 3.14
N LYS A 329 -20.51 30.11 3.33
CA LYS A 329 -20.89 31.33 4.08
C LYS A 329 -21.36 32.46 3.17
N GLY A 330 -21.29 32.28 1.86
CA GLY A 330 -21.85 33.13 0.80
C GLY A 330 -22.90 32.38 -0.03
N PRO A 331 -23.38 32.97 -1.14
CA PRO A 331 -24.29 32.32 -2.07
C PRO A 331 -23.70 31.02 -2.62
N ASP A 332 -24.50 29.96 -2.73
CA ASP A 332 -24.04 28.70 -3.31
C ASP A 332 -23.87 28.85 -4.84
N PRO A 333 -22.68 28.57 -5.40
CA PRO A 333 -22.40 28.80 -6.82
C PRO A 333 -23.27 27.95 -7.76
N ARG A 334 -23.93 26.91 -7.24
CA ARG A 334 -24.83 26.04 -8.01
C ARG A 334 -26.22 26.63 -8.19
N VAL A 335 -26.66 27.56 -7.34
CA VAL A 335 -28.05 28.07 -7.35
C VAL A 335 -28.42 28.72 -8.69
N ARG A 336 -27.56 29.58 -9.24
CA ARG A 336 -27.81 30.24 -10.54
C ARG A 336 -27.94 29.23 -11.70
N PRO A 337 -27.01 28.27 -11.88
CA PRO A 337 -27.18 27.17 -12.82
C PRO A 337 -28.51 26.40 -12.65
N ILE A 338 -28.92 26.11 -11.41
CA ILE A 338 -30.18 25.40 -11.13
C ILE A 338 -31.39 26.22 -11.57
N GLN A 339 -31.40 27.51 -11.28
CA GLN A 339 -32.46 28.42 -11.74
C GLN A 339 -32.52 28.48 -13.28
N SER A 340 -31.38 28.40 -13.97
CA SER A 340 -31.37 28.29 -15.44
C SER A 340 -32.03 27.00 -15.92
N ILE A 341 -31.75 25.87 -15.28
CA ILE A 341 -32.38 24.58 -15.60
C ILE A 341 -33.89 24.65 -15.35
N LEU A 342 -34.32 25.27 -14.25
CA LEU A 342 -35.74 25.47 -13.96
C LEU A 342 -36.43 26.31 -15.04
N LYS A 343 -35.80 27.36 -15.55
CA LYS A 343 -36.38 28.15 -16.66
C LYS A 343 -36.66 27.30 -17.90
N ASP A 344 -35.73 26.40 -18.24
CA ASP A 344 -35.88 25.51 -19.40
C ASP A 344 -37.01 24.48 -19.20
N LEU A 345 -37.26 24.05 -17.96
CA LEU A 345 -38.37 23.16 -17.59
C LEU A 345 -39.73 23.88 -17.54
N ASN A 346 -39.74 25.22 -17.51
CA ASN A 346 -40.93 26.07 -17.49
C ASN A 346 -41.96 25.72 -16.38
N PRO A 347 -41.59 25.79 -15.08
CA PRO A 347 -42.43 25.44 -13.92
C PRO A 347 -43.51 26.49 -13.61
N SER A 348 -43.96 27.29 -14.57
CA SER A 348 -44.79 28.48 -14.35
C SER A 348 -46.10 28.22 -13.59
N SER A 349 -46.58 26.96 -13.59
CA SER A 349 -47.75 26.48 -12.86
C SER A 349 -47.46 25.91 -11.46
N ASN A 350 -46.20 25.74 -11.06
CA ASN A 350 -45.83 25.13 -9.78
C ASN A 350 -46.05 26.12 -8.62
N GLY A 351 -47.13 25.92 -7.87
CA GLY A 351 -47.47 26.74 -6.71
C GLY A 351 -46.45 26.69 -5.58
N LEU A 352 -45.74 25.57 -5.40
CA LEU A 352 -44.72 25.42 -4.36
C LEU A 352 -43.45 26.22 -4.70
N LEU A 353 -43.09 26.30 -5.99
CA LEU A 353 -41.98 27.15 -6.43
C LEU A 353 -42.28 28.62 -6.11
N LYS A 354 -43.51 29.10 -6.34
CA LYS A 354 -43.92 30.47 -5.98
C LYS A 354 -43.81 30.75 -4.48
N ILE A 355 -44.10 29.75 -3.64
CA ILE A 355 -43.90 29.86 -2.18
C ILE A 355 -42.41 29.97 -1.87
N ALA A 356 -41.57 29.14 -2.49
CA ALA A 356 -40.11 29.18 -2.30
C ALA A 356 -39.49 30.51 -2.76
N GLU A 357 -39.90 31.04 -3.91
CA GLU A 357 -39.50 32.37 -4.40
C GLU A 357 -39.92 33.48 -3.43
N ARG A 358 -41.13 33.38 -2.85
CA ARG A 358 -41.58 34.32 -1.83
C ARG A 358 -40.77 34.20 -0.54
N ILE A 359 -40.42 32.99 -0.11
CA ILE A 359 -39.51 32.75 1.03
C ILE A 359 -38.16 33.43 0.76
N GLU A 360 -37.59 33.30 -0.44
CA GLU A 360 -36.32 33.97 -0.78
C GLU A 360 -36.43 35.49 -0.75
N GLN A 361 -37.51 36.06 -1.30
CA GLN A 361 -37.74 37.51 -1.27
C GLN A 361 -37.78 38.05 0.18
N GLU A 362 -38.53 37.39 1.06
CA GLU A 362 -38.65 37.77 2.47
C GLU A 362 -37.32 37.56 3.21
N ALA A 363 -36.71 36.37 3.09
CA ALA A 363 -35.47 36.04 3.79
C ALA A 363 -34.30 36.94 3.38
N THR A 364 -34.21 37.36 2.12
CA THR A 364 -33.16 38.27 1.62
C THR A 364 -33.24 39.66 2.27
N THR A 365 -34.45 40.10 2.62
CA THR A 365 -34.70 41.40 3.25
C THR A 365 -34.82 41.32 4.77
N ASP A 366 -34.80 40.14 5.37
CA ASP A 366 -34.91 39.98 6.83
C ASP A 366 -33.54 40.04 7.53
N ASP A 367 -33.46 40.83 8.60
CA ASP A 367 -32.25 41.07 9.40
C ASP A 367 -31.68 39.79 10.04
N TYR A 368 -32.53 38.84 10.43
CA TYR A 368 -32.14 37.57 11.05
C TYR A 368 -31.24 36.77 10.10
N PHE A 369 -31.64 36.66 8.83
CA PHE A 369 -30.94 35.88 7.80
C PHE A 369 -29.68 36.61 7.34
N ARG A 370 -29.75 37.93 7.13
CA ARG A 370 -28.60 38.75 6.74
C ARG A 370 -27.48 38.71 7.78
N ARG A 371 -27.79 38.93 9.07
CA ARG A 371 -26.79 38.89 10.15
C ARG A 371 -26.13 37.51 10.30
N ARG A 372 -26.89 36.44 10.03
CA ARG A 372 -26.40 35.06 10.09
C ARG A 372 -25.79 34.55 8.79
N LYS A 373 -25.81 35.36 7.72
CA LYS A 373 -25.33 35.00 6.38
C LYS A 373 -26.00 33.70 5.86
N LEU A 374 -27.31 33.59 6.04
CA LEU A 374 -28.11 32.46 5.58
C LEU A 374 -28.61 32.73 4.16
N TYR A 375 -28.08 32.00 3.19
CA TYR A 375 -28.45 32.08 1.78
C TYR A 375 -29.12 30.78 1.32
N PRO A 376 -29.95 30.81 0.26
CA PRO A 376 -30.44 29.58 -0.36
C PRO A 376 -29.26 28.74 -0.86
N ASN A 377 -29.31 27.44 -0.62
CA ASN A 377 -28.35 26.48 -1.15
C ASN A 377 -28.95 25.71 -2.33
N ALA A 378 -28.13 24.86 -2.97
CA ALA A 378 -28.56 24.08 -4.12
C ALA A 378 -29.80 23.20 -3.87
N ASP A 379 -29.99 22.68 -2.65
CA ASP A 379 -31.11 21.80 -2.32
C ASP A 379 -32.45 22.55 -2.27
N PHE A 380 -32.42 23.86 -1.95
CA PHE A 380 -33.62 24.72 -1.92
C PHE A 380 -34.31 24.80 -3.28
N TYR A 381 -33.54 24.96 -4.35
CA TYR A 381 -34.07 24.98 -5.72
C TYR A 381 -34.01 23.62 -6.43
N GLY A 382 -33.06 22.78 -6.05
CA GLY A 382 -32.78 21.50 -6.72
C GLY A 382 -33.93 20.50 -6.63
N ASN A 383 -34.70 20.51 -5.54
CA ASN A 383 -35.87 19.63 -5.41
C ASN A 383 -36.93 19.91 -6.49
N PHE A 384 -37.10 21.17 -6.91
CA PHE A 384 -38.03 21.53 -7.97
C PHE A 384 -37.59 20.99 -9.33
N VAL A 385 -36.28 20.91 -9.59
CA VAL A 385 -35.78 20.30 -10.82
C VAL A 385 -36.27 18.85 -10.91
N PHE A 386 -36.15 18.06 -9.84
CA PHE A 386 -36.63 16.68 -9.85
C PHE A 386 -38.15 16.56 -9.99
N THR A 387 -38.94 17.42 -9.33
CA THR A 387 -40.41 17.36 -9.48
C THR A 387 -40.86 17.71 -10.88
N GLU A 388 -40.24 18.71 -11.51
CA GLU A 388 -40.57 19.10 -12.89
C GLU A 388 -40.13 18.03 -13.92
N LEU A 389 -39.04 17.32 -13.63
CA LEU A 389 -38.67 16.13 -14.40
C LEU A 389 -39.74 15.03 -14.29
N GLY A 390 -40.50 14.98 -13.19
CA GLY A 390 -41.60 14.04 -12.96
C GLY A 390 -41.31 12.97 -11.91
N PHE A 391 -40.35 13.23 -11.01
CA PHE A 391 -40.13 12.40 -9.84
C PHE A 391 -41.06 12.79 -8.70
N GLU A 392 -41.64 11.79 -8.03
CA GLU A 392 -42.38 12.00 -6.79
C GLU A 392 -41.43 12.45 -5.66
N PRO A 393 -41.89 13.27 -4.70
CA PRO A 393 -41.06 13.82 -3.63
C PRO A 393 -40.22 12.79 -2.87
N ASP A 394 -40.78 11.62 -2.59
CA ASP A 394 -40.12 10.53 -1.87
C ASP A 394 -39.09 9.76 -2.71
N MET A 395 -39.14 9.88 -4.05
CA MET A 395 -38.18 9.33 -4.99
C MET A 395 -36.96 10.24 -5.20
N ILE A 396 -37.07 11.52 -4.82
CA ILE A 396 -35.99 12.51 -5.02
C ILE A 396 -34.66 12.05 -4.39
N PRO A 397 -34.60 11.53 -3.14
CA PRO A 397 -33.33 11.06 -2.60
C PRO A 397 -32.68 9.93 -3.42
N ALA A 398 -33.50 9.03 -4.00
CA ALA A 398 -33.00 8.00 -4.90
C ALA A 398 -32.48 8.59 -6.22
N ALA A 399 -33.23 9.53 -6.81
CA ALA A 399 -32.84 10.20 -8.04
C ALA A 399 -31.55 11.02 -7.84
N MET A 400 -31.39 11.71 -6.71
CA MET A 400 -30.13 12.38 -6.35
C MET A 400 -28.95 11.42 -6.30
N LEU A 401 -29.16 10.22 -5.76
CA LEU A 401 -28.09 9.23 -5.65
C LEU A 401 -27.68 8.67 -7.02
N THR A 402 -28.58 8.61 -8.02
CA THR A 402 -28.19 8.27 -9.41
C THR A 402 -27.17 9.24 -10.01
N GLN A 403 -27.11 10.48 -9.50
CA GLN A 403 -26.12 11.48 -9.90
C GLN A 403 -24.89 11.41 -8.98
N ARG A 404 -25.10 11.33 -7.66
CA ARG A 404 -24.02 11.29 -6.67
C ARG A 404 -23.17 10.01 -6.73
N ILE A 405 -23.68 8.96 -7.36
CA ILE A 405 -22.96 7.69 -7.54
C ILE A 405 -21.61 7.89 -8.24
N MET A 406 -21.47 8.91 -9.10
CA MET A 406 -20.21 9.22 -9.77
C MET A 406 -19.11 9.56 -8.75
N GLY A 407 -19.39 10.50 -7.84
CA GLY A 407 -18.48 10.86 -6.75
C GLY A 407 -18.28 9.73 -5.74
N ILE A 408 -19.35 9.02 -5.37
CA ILE A 408 -19.29 7.89 -4.42
C ILE A 408 -18.34 6.80 -4.94
N MET A 409 -18.47 6.42 -6.21
CA MET A 409 -17.61 5.41 -6.83
C MET A 409 -16.19 5.91 -7.05
N ALA A 410 -16.02 7.20 -7.38
CA ALA A 410 -14.70 7.81 -7.45
C ALA A 410 -13.98 7.76 -6.09
N HIS A 411 -14.67 8.11 -5.00
CA HIS A 411 -14.12 8.05 -3.65
C HIS A 411 -13.82 6.62 -3.20
N TRP A 412 -14.71 5.66 -3.48
CA TRP A 412 -14.44 4.25 -3.21
C TRP A 412 -13.18 3.78 -3.96
N ARG A 413 -13.07 4.12 -5.25
CA ARG A 413 -11.92 3.75 -6.08
C ARG A 413 -10.64 4.45 -5.65
N GLU A 414 -10.68 5.71 -5.23
CA GLU A 414 -9.52 6.44 -4.67
C GLU A 414 -9.09 5.82 -3.34
N TYR A 415 -10.04 5.31 -2.56
CA TYR A 415 -9.80 4.67 -1.28
C TYR A 415 -9.14 3.28 -1.41
N MET A 416 -9.46 2.49 -2.45
CA MET A 416 -8.94 1.12 -2.62
C MET A 416 -7.40 1.03 -2.74
N PRO A 417 -6.72 1.87 -3.55
CA PRO A 417 -5.28 2.03 -3.53
C PRO A 417 -4.79 2.81 -2.31
N SER A 418 -5.59 3.70 -1.70
CA SER A 418 -5.18 4.40 -0.47
C SER A 418 -5.07 3.47 0.74
N ASN A 419 -5.75 2.32 0.73
CA ASN A 419 -5.43 1.24 1.65
C ASN A 419 -4.05 0.63 1.39
N ILE A 420 -3.44 0.79 0.21
CA ILE A 420 -2.02 0.48 0.01
C ILE A 420 -1.18 1.57 0.68
N ALA A 421 -1.55 2.85 0.68
CA ALA A 421 -0.84 3.89 1.44
C ALA A 421 -0.98 3.72 2.97
N LEU A 422 -2.14 3.27 3.47
CA LEU A 422 -2.40 2.94 4.89
C LEU A 422 -1.90 1.55 5.30
N ALA A 423 -1.84 0.57 4.39
CA ALA A 423 -1.24 -0.76 4.64
C ALA A 423 0.28 -0.76 4.41
N LEU A 424 0.80 0.20 3.65
CA LEU A 424 2.22 0.58 3.62
C LEU A 424 2.58 1.57 4.73
N GLN A 425 1.64 1.90 5.64
CA GLN A 425 1.93 2.52 6.93
C GLN A 425 2.11 1.43 8.01
N HIS A 426 3.38 1.18 8.34
CA HIS A 426 3.95 0.67 9.60
C HIS A 426 3.35 -0.58 10.29
N SER A 427 2.86 -1.57 9.52
CA SER A 427 2.68 -2.93 10.06
C SER A 427 4.04 -3.64 10.17
N TYR A 428 4.55 -3.81 11.40
CA TYR A 428 5.76 -4.62 11.66
C TYR A 428 5.65 -6.04 11.06
N PRO A 429 4.53 -6.76 11.13
CA PRO A 429 4.37 -8.06 10.47
C PRO A 429 4.56 -8.02 8.95
N ALA A 430 4.02 -7.02 8.24
CA ALA A 430 4.18 -6.91 6.79
C ALA A 430 5.62 -6.54 6.41
N LEU A 431 6.25 -5.63 7.16
CA LEU A 431 7.67 -5.32 7.04
C LEU A 431 8.54 -6.55 7.34
N LEU A 432 8.17 -7.36 8.33
CA LEU A 432 8.88 -8.59 8.69
C LEU A 432 8.74 -9.66 7.60
N ILE A 433 7.55 -9.85 7.03
CA ILE A 433 7.33 -10.81 5.92
C ILE A 433 8.06 -10.37 4.66
N LEU A 434 7.96 -9.10 4.28
CA LEU A 434 8.67 -8.58 3.11
C LEU A 434 10.18 -8.58 3.32
N ARG A 435 10.66 -8.31 4.55
CA ARG A 435 12.07 -8.49 4.90
C ARG A 435 12.48 -9.96 4.89
N ALA A 436 11.61 -10.89 5.30
CA ALA A 436 11.89 -12.32 5.21
C ALA A 436 12.03 -12.74 3.74
N ILE A 437 11.14 -12.30 2.85
CA ILE A 437 11.20 -12.55 1.41
C ILE A 437 12.47 -11.92 0.80
N GLN A 438 12.77 -10.65 1.12
CA GLN A 438 13.98 -9.96 0.69
C GLN A 438 15.25 -10.68 1.16
N SER A 439 15.26 -11.14 2.42
CA SER A 439 16.37 -11.90 3.00
C SER A 439 16.53 -13.27 2.35
N SER A 440 15.44 -13.96 2.02
CA SER A 440 15.46 -15.22 1.27
C SER A 440 16.07 -15.01 -0.12
N GLY A 441 15.67 -13.95 -0.84
CA GLY A 441 16.25 -13.59 -2.14
C GLY A 441 17.73 -13.26 -2.07
N SER A 442 18.17 -12.50 -1.06
CA SER A 442 19.60 -12.18 -0.86
C SER A 442 20.45 -13.37 -0.39
N SER A 443 19.86 -14.39 0.21
CA SER A 443 20.63 -15.51 0.78
C SER A 443 21.32 -16.39 -0.29
N GLY A 444 20.74 -16.46 -1.49
CA GLY A 444 21.27 -17.26 -2.60
C GLY A 444 22.59 -16.73 -3.15
N THR A 445 22.79 -15.41 -3.15
CA THR A 445 24.02 -14.78 -3.70
C THR A 445 25.26 -15.12 -2.88
N VAL A 446 25.11 -15.29 -1.57
CA VAL A 446 26.21 -15.66 -0.67
C VAL A 446 26.70 -17.09 -0.91
N VAL A 447 25.74 -18.00 -1.10
CA VAL A 447 26.04 -19.40 -1.43
C VAL A 447 26.72 -19.47 -2.79
N LEU A 448 26.19 -18.73 -3.77
CA LEU A 448 26.75 -18.69 -5.12
C LEU A 448 28.19 -18.14 -5.13
N ALA A 449 28.47 -17.05 -4.42
CA ALA A 449 29.82 -16.48 -4.36
C ALA A 449 30.85 -17.46 -3.78
N SER A 450 30.48 -18.20 -2.72
CA SER A 450 31.34 -19.22 -2.12
C SER A 450 31.51 -20.45 -3.03
N ALA A 451 30.46 -20.85 -3.73
CA ALA A 451 30.50 -21.98 -4.67
C ALA A 451 31.38 -21.66 -5.89
N VAL A 452 31.19 -20.49 -6.50
CA VAL A 452 32.03 -19.99 -7.60
C VAL A 452 33.49 -19.94 -7.18
N ALA A 453 33.77 -19.42 -5.97
CA ALA A 453 35.13 -19.39 -5.46
C ALA A 453 35.73 -20.80 -5.29
N ALA A 454 34.95 -21.76 -4.80
CA ALA A 454 35.37 -23.15 -4.69
C ALA A 454 35.67 -23.80 -6.06
N ASP A 455 34.87 -23.45 -7.07
CA ASP A 455 35.00 -23.95 -8.44
C ASP A 455 36.23 -23.38 -9.15
N VAL A 456 36.59 -22.12 -8.93
CA VAL A 456 37.67 -21.45 -9.67
C VAL A 456 39.01 -21.40 -8.93
N ILE A 457 39.04 -21.55 -7.60
CA ILE A 457 40.26 -21.39 -6.78
C ILE A 457 40.82 -22.72 -6.27
N THR A 458 42.15 -22.83 -6.31
CA THR A 458 42.91 -23.99 -5.78
C THR A 458 43.01 -23.98 -4.26
N SER A 459 43.09 -25.15 -3.63
CA SER A 459 43.13 -25.28 -2.16
C SER A 459 44.33 -24.57 -1.48
N ALA A 460 45.40 -24.28 -2.22
CA ALA A 460 46.62 -23.62 -1.74
C ALA A 460 46.55 -22.08 -1.69
N GLU A 461 45.53 -21.50 -2.33
CA GLU A 461 45.23 -20.05 -2.34
C GLU A 461 43.81 -19.77 -1.84
N ARG A 462 43.04 -20.83 -1.54
CA ARG A 462 41.64 -20.77 -1.12
C ARG A 462 41.45 -19.95 0.14
N GLY A 463 42.41 -19.94 1.07
CA GLY A 463 42.29 -19.17 2.30
C GLY A 463 42.13 -17.67 2.03
N THR A 464 42.99 -17.10 1.18
CA THR A 464 42.93 -15.69 0.80
C THR A 464 41.65 -15.35 0.06
N TYR A 465 41.31 -16.10 -1.00
CA TYR A 465 40.15 -15.77 -1.82
C TYR A 465 38.81 -16.01 -1.11
N MET A 466 38.68 -17.07 -0.32
CA MET A 466 37.47 -17.30 0.49
C MET A 466 37.30 -16.24 1.59
N SER A 467 38.41 -15.70 2.11
CA SER A 467 38.36 -14.58 3.05
C SER A 467 37.87 -13.29 2.36
N ILE A 468 38.27 -13.05 1.10
CA ILE A 468 37.78 -11.92 0.29
C ILE A 468 36.29 -12.10 -0.05
N THR A 469 35.84 -13.29 -0.46
CA THR A 469 34.41 -13.50 -0.77
C THR A 469 33.53 -13.45 0.47
N SER A 470 34.03 -13.86 1.63
CA SER A 470 33.32 -13.75 2.91
C SER A 470 33.28 -12.32 3.45
N LEU A 471 34.21 -11.45 3.02
CA LEU A 471 34.34 -10.07 3.50
C LEU A 471 33.06 -9.26 3.31
N ALA A 472 32.37 -9.41 2.19
CA ALA A 472 31.11 -8.70 1.93
C ALA A 472 30.03 -9.01 2.96
N ASN A 473 29.92 -10.27 3.40
CA ASN A 473 28.94 -10.70 4.40
C ASN A 473 29.23 -10.15 5.80
N ILE A 474 30.50 -9.95 6.09
CA ILE A 474 30.98 -9.54 7.41
C ILE A 474 31.05 -8.01 7.51
N LEU A 475 31.37 -7.33 6.40
CA LEU A 475 31.34 -5.87 6.33
C LEU A 475 29.92 -5.32 6.25
N ALA A 476 28.96 -6.04 5.65
CA ALA A 476 27.59 -5.54 5.49
C ALA A 476 26.94 -5.09 6.82
N PRO A 477 27.02 -5.84 7.94
CA PRO A 477 26.53 -5.37 9.25
C PRO A 477 27.27 -4.15 9.82
N SER A 478 28.50 -3.87 9.36
CA SER A 478 29.28 -2.69 9.79
C SER A 478 29.03 -1.45 8.93
N LEU A 479 28.88 -1.63 7.60
CA LEU A 479 28.63 -0.54 6.66
C LEU A 479 27.15 -0.17 6.59
N GLY A 480 26.25 -1.13 6.84
CA GLY A 480 24.81 -0.94 6.83
C GLY A 480 24.35 0.16 7.78
N PRO A 481 24.77 0.17 9.06
CA PRO A 481 24.45 1.25 9.99
C PRO A 481 25.10 2.59 9.64
N VAL A 482 26.29 2.60 9.03
CA VAL A 482 26.95 3.85 8.58
C VAL A 482 26.16 4.48 7.43
N LEU A 483 25.93 3.73 6.36
CA LEU A 483 25.17 4.18 5.19
C LEU A 483 23.72 4.46 5.55
N GLY A 484 23.10 3.57 6.32
CA GLY A 484 21.73 3.71 6.82
C GLY A 484 21.57 4.90 7.75
N GLY A 485 22.56 5.20 8.60
CA GLY A 485 22.58 6.39 9.46
C GLY A 485 22.64 7.67 8.64
N VAL A 486 23.55 7.75 7.66
CA VAL A 486 23.63 8.89 6.73
C VAL A 486 22.34 9.06 5.94
N LEU A 487 21.85 7.98 5.31
CA LEU A 487 20.62 8.01 4.52
C LEU A 487 19.39 8.36 5.37
N SER A 488 19.28 7.80 6.58
CA SER A 488 18.15 8.08 7.48
C SER A 488 18.18 9.50 8.03
N GLU A 489 19.36 10.03 8.37
CA GLU A 489 19.52 11.37 8.94
C GLU A 489 19.24 12.47 7.90
N TYR A 490 19.69 12.28 6.65
CA TYR A 490 19.53 13.30 5.60
C TYR A 490 18.32 13.10 4.69
N LEU A 491 17.88 11.85 4.45
CA LEU A 491 16.86 11.50 3.45
C LEU A 491 15.70 10.64 4.01
N GLY A 492 15.67 10.38 5.32
CA GLY A 492 14.66 9.55 5.99
C GLY A 492 14.85 8.04 5.80
N TRP A 493 14.28 7.23 6.70
CA TRP A 493 14.52 5.78 6.74
C TRP A 493 14.04 5.03 5.48
N GLN A 494 13.06 5.56 4.75
CA GLN A 494 12.57 4.98 3.49
C GLN A 494 13.63 5.01 2.38
N SER A 495 14.54 6.00 2.41
CA SER A 495 15.62 6.13 1.42
C SER A 495 16.57 4.93 1.43
N ILE A 496 16.67 4.21 2.55
CA ILE A 496 17.46 2.97 2.67
C ILE A 496 16.94 1.91 1.68
N PHE A 497 15.62 1.77 1.55
CA PHE A 497 15.03 0.77 0.65
C PHE A 497 15.20 1.14 -0.81
N TRP A 498 15.06 2.42 -1.14
CA TRP A 498 15.33 2.92 -2.49
C TRP A 498 16.80 2.76 -2.87
N PHE A 499 17.72 3.06 -1.95
CA PHE A 499 19.14 2.83 -2.14
C PHE A 499 19.47 1.35 -2.39
N LEU A 500 18.88 0.45 -1.59
CA LEU A 500 19.06 -1.00 -1.77
C LEU A 500 18.50 -1.50 -3.10
N ALA A 501 17.33 -1.01 -3.53
CA ALA A 501 16.73 -1.36 -4.81
C ALA A 501 17.62 -0.93 -5.98
N ILE A 502 18.05 0.35 -5.99
CA ILE A 502 18.92 0.90 -7.04
C ILE A 502 20.25 0.15 -7.08
N SER A 503 20.91 -0.03 -5.93
CA SER A 503 22.20 -0.73 -5.84
C SER A 503 22.09 -2.18 -6.28
N SER A 504 21.02 -2.88 -5.89
CA SER A 504 20.74 -4.25 -6.31
C SER A 504 20.54 -4.33 -7.81
N THR A 505 19.72 -3.47 -8.41
CA THR A 505 19.50 -3.43 -9.87
C THR A 505 20.79 -3.15 -10.64
N ILE A 506 21.60 -2.19 -10.19
CA ILE A 506 22.89 -1.87 -10.81
C ILE A 506 23.85 -3.07 -10.77
N PHE A 507 23.80 -3.89 -9.73
CA PHE A 507 24.66 -5.07 -9.60
C PHE A 507 24.13 -6.30 -10.35
N PHE A 508 22.82 -6.55 -10.28
CA PHE A 508 22.20 -7.74 -10.87
C PHE A 508 22.15 -7.69 -12.40
N ILE A 509 21.93 -6.52 -13.00
CA ILE A 509 21.86 -6.40 -14.46
C ILE A 509 23.17 -6.88 -15.12
N PRO A 510 24.37 -6.39 -14.75
CA PRO A 510 25.62 -6.92 -15.29
C PRO A 510 25.84 -8.41 -15.02
N LEU A 511 25.45 -8.90 -13.83
CA LEU A 511 25.59 -10.30 -13.47
C LEU A 511 24.72 -11.19 -14.37
N GLU A 512 23.46 -10.84 -14.59
CA GLU A 512 22.56 -11.58 -15.48
C GLU A 512 23.02 -11.54 -16.95
N LEU A 513 23.58 -10.40 -17.37
CA LEU A 513 24.06 -10.23 -18.74
C LEU A 513 25.33 -11.02 -19.03
N PHE A 514 26.30 -11.02 -18.11
CA PHE A 514 27.68 -11.43 -18.42
C PHE A 514 28.23 -12.59 -17.57
N PHE A 515 27.56 -13.01 -16.48
CA PHE A 515 28.12 -14.02 -15.59
C PHE A 515 28.03 -15.43 -16.20
N PRO A 516 29.16 -16.09 -16.48
CA PRO A 516 29.17 -17.41 -17.10
C PRO A 516 28.91 -18.53 -16.06
N GLU A 517 28.51 -19.70 -16.54
CA GLU A 517 28.44 -20.92 -15.72
C GLU A 517 29.84 -21.33 -15.27
N THR A 518 30.00 -21.61 -13.98
CA THR A 518 31.30 -21.97 -13.36
C THR A 518 31.34 -23.40 -12.83
N CYS A 519 30.20 -24.08 -12.77
CA CYS A 519 30.13 -25.41 -12.18
C CYS A 519 30.96 -26.41 -13.01
N ARG A 520 32.01 -26.97 -12.39
CA ARG A 520 32.95 -27.87 -13.10
C ARG A 520 32.30 -29.13 -13.67
N THR A 521 31.18 -29.58 -13.09
CA THR A 521 30.43 -30.73 -13.63
C THR A 521 29.71 -30.42 -14.93
N ILE A 522 29.52 -29.13 -15.25
CA ILE A 522 28.78 -28.65 -16.42
C ILE A 522 29.76 -28.13 -17.48
N VAL A 523 30.73 -27.31 -17.09
CA VAL A 523 31.64 -26.62 -18.02
C VAL A 523 33.10 -27.10 -17.97
N GLY A 524 33.41 -28.09 -17.13
CA GLY A 524 34.78 -28.55 -16.90
C GLY A 524 35.64 -27.47 -16.24
N ASP A 525 36.82 -27.21 -16.78
CA ASP A 525 37.69 -26.07 -16.43
C ASP A 525 37.36 -24.79 -17.22
N GLY A 526 36.17 -24.74 -17.85
CA GLY A 526 35.76 -23.70 -18.80
C GLY A 526 36.02 -24.09 -20.26
N SER A 527 36.58 -25.28 -20.52
CA SER A 527 36.76 -25.84 -21.87
C SER A 527 35.47 -26.30 -22.54
N ILE A 528 34.41 -26.57 -21.78
CA ILE A 528 33.12 -27.04 -22.31
C ILE A 528 32.12 -25.88 -22.31
N PRO A 529 31.53 -25.52 -23.47
CA PRO A 529 30.57 -24.42 -23.53
C PRO A 529 29.26 -24.78 -22.81
N ALA A 530 28.74 -23.85 -22.01
CA ALA A 530 27.46 -24.04 -21.32
C ALA A 530 26.29 -24.21 -22.32
N LEU A 531 25.31 -25.05 -21.95
CA LEU A 531 24.16 -25.40 -22.80
C LEU A 531 22.84 -25.00 -22.13
N GLY A 532 21.84 -24.67 -22.95
CA GLY A 532 20.48 -24.39 -22.50
C GLY A 532 20.40 -23.18 -21.55
N TRP A 533 19.84 -23.41 -20.36
CA TRP A 533 19.60 -22.40 -19.32
C TRP A 533 20.87 -21.97 -18.58
N ASN A 534 21.99 -22.68 -18.76
CA ASN A 534 23.26 -22.37 -18.10
C ASN A 534 24.10 -21.32 -18.87
N ARG A 535 23.54 -20.70 -19.92
CA ARG A 535 24.22 -19.65 -20.69
C ARG A 535 23.92 -18.28 -20.11
N SER A 536 24.93 -17.41 -20.06
CA SER A 536 24.70 -15.98 -19.86
C SER A 536 23.89 -15.40 -21.04
N ILE A 537 23.16 -14.31 -20.81
CA ILE A 537 22.38 -13.64 -21.88
C ILE A 537 23.31 -13.19 -23.00
N PHE A 538 24.51 -12.71 -22.66
CA PHE A 538 25.52 -12.31 -23.63
C PHE A 538 26.05 -13.49 -24.45
N ASP A 539 26.35 -14.64 -23.84
CA ASP A 539 26.81 -15.84 -24.56
C ASP A 539 25.71 -16.41 -25.46
N TRP A 540 24.46 -16.39 -25.00
CA TRP A 540 23.31 -16.74 -25.82
C TRP A 540 23.19 -15.81 -27.04
N TRP A 541 23.27 -14.50 -26.83
CA TRP A 541 23.20 -13.51 -27.91
C TRP A 541 24.36 -13.61 -28.90
N ARG A 542 25.59 -13.81 -28.39
CA ARG A 542 26.79 -14.04 -29.20
C ARG A 542 26.65 -15.31 -30.04
N SER A 543 26.18 -16.40 -29.44
CA SER A 543 25.97 -17.68 -30.14
C SER A 543 24.92 -17.60 -31.27
N LYS A 544 23.94 -16.70 -31.15
CA LYS A 544 22.97 -16.40 -32.23
C LYS A 544 23.55 -15.60 -33.39
N ARG A 545 24.60 -14.79 -33.15
CA ARG A 545 25.24 -13.95 -34.18
C ARG A 545 26.38 -14.64 -34.92
N THR A 546 27.03 -15.63 -34.32
CA THR A 546 28.03 -16.46 -35.00
C THR A 546 27.35 -17.62 -35.75
N ARG A 547 27.25 -17.53 -37.08
CA ARG A 547 27.01 -18.72 -37.92
C ARG A 547 28.18 -19.71 -37.70
N PRO A 548 27.94 -21.03 -37.64
CA PRO A 548 29.03 -21.99 -37.52
C PRO A 548 29.84 -21.99 -38.83
N THR A 549 31.01 -21.35 -38.84
CA THR A 549 31.98 -21.54 -39.90
C THR A 549 32.64 -22.90 -39.66
N SER A 550 32.21 -23.89 -40.43
CA SER A 550 32.84 -25.20 -40.51
C SER A 550 34.31 -25.06 -40.92
N THR A 551 35.21 -25.20 -39.95
CA THR A 551 36.62 -25.49 -40.21
C THR A 551 37.01 -26.62 -39.26
N PRO A 552 37.37 -27.82 -39.76
CA PRO A 552 37.78 -28.93 -38.91
C PRO A 552 39.18 -28.63 -38.39
N ILE A 553 39.31 -28.33 -37.10
CA ILE A 553 40.62 -28.30 -36.45
C ILE A 553 40.83 -29.68 -35.81
N SER A 554 41.96 -30.27 -36.20
CA SER A 554 42.45 -31.60 -35.88
C SER A 554 42.25 -32.01 -34.43
N THR A 555 41.66 -33.18 -34.27
CA THR A 555 41.67 -34.02 -33.09
C THR A 555 43.11 -34.38 -32.71
N THR A 556 43.69 -33.66 -31.75
CA THR A 556 44.68 -34.26 -30.84
C THR A 556 43.93 -35.04 -29.77
N THR A 557 44.18 -36.34 -29.77
CA THR A 557 43.90 -37.37 -28.78
C THR A 557 43.71 -36.87 -27.34
N SER A 558 42.46 -36.90 -26.86
CA SER A 558 42.14 -37.05 -25.44
C SER A 558 41.13 -38.19 -25.29
N THR A 559 41.59 -39.31 -24.75
CA THR A 559 40.83 -40.51 -24.37
C THR A 559 39.97 -40.26 -23.13
N GLU A 560 39.02 -39.32 -23.21
CA GLU A 560 37.94 -39.22 -22.22
C GLU A 560 36.59 -39.34 -22.94
N PRO A 561 35.67 -40.18 -22.43
CA PRO A 561 34.35 -40.34 -23.03
C PRO A 561 33.59 -39.00 -22.99
N PRO A 562 32.69 -38.74 -23.95
CA PRO A 562 31.91 -37.50 -23.98
C PRO A 562 31.14 -37.35 -22.65
N PRO A 563 31.04 -36.13 -22.08
CA PRO A 563 30.33 -35.91 -20.83
C PRO A 563 28.88 -36.34 -21.02
N GLN A 564 28.47 -37.37 -20.27
CA GLN A 564 27.08 -37.78 -20.21
C GLN A 564 26.27 -36.59 -19.65
N THR A 565 25.21 -36.17 -20.35
CA THR A 565 24.23 -35.24 -19.79
C THR A 565 23.81 -35.75 -18.41
N PRO A 566 24.06 -35.01 -17.32
CA PRO A 566 23.76 -35.50 -15.99
C PRO A 566 22.27 -35.80 -15.91
N PRO A 567 21.86 -36.95 -15.36
CA PRO A 567 20.44 -37.24 -15.17
C PRO A 567 19.84 -36.12 -14.32
N SER A 568 18.61 -35.71 -14.65
CA SER A 568 17.83 -34.73 -13.89
C SER A 568 17.73 -35.16 -12.43
N ARG A 569 18.69 -34.73 -11.59
CA ARG A 569 18.66 -34.97 -10.15
C ARG A 569 17.51 -34.15 -9.60
N ARG A 570 16.48 -34.83 -9.10
CA ARG A 570 15.44 -34.19 -8.28
C ARG A 570 16.14 -33.43 -7.15
N VAL A 571 15.95 -32.12 -7.10
CA VAL A 571 16.46 -31.27 -6.02
C VAL A 571 15.84 -31.78 -4.72
N ASN A 572 16.66 -32.35 -3.83
CA ASN A 572 16.21 -32.82 -2.53
C ASN A 572 16.71 -31.86 -1.44
N PRO A 573 15.92 -30.85 -1.03
CA PRO A 573 16.34 -29.89 -0.01
C PRO A 573 16.62 -30.54 1.35
N LEU A 574 16.07 -31.73 1.64
CA LEU A 574 16.33 -32.46 2.87
C LEU A 574 17.78 -32.96 2.96
N SER A 575 18.44 -33.21 1.83
CA SER A 575 19.84 -33.65 1.83
C SER A 575 20.81 -32.62 2.43
N ALA A 576 20.50 -31.32 2.27
CA ALA A 576 21.24 -30.25 2.91
C ALA A 576 21.05 -30.24 4.44
N LEU A 577 19.84 -30.54 4.93
CA LEU A 577 19.53 -30.64 6.37
C LEU A 577 20.19 -31.85 7.02
N MET A 578 20.32 -32.97 6.29
CA MET A 578 20.98 -34.18 6.81
C MET A 578 22.46 -33.96 7.13
N LEU A 579 23.14 -32.99 6.51
CA LEU A 579 24.54 -32.64 6.83
C LEU A 579 24.72 -32.16 8.28
N LEU A 580 23.66 -31.67 8.94
CA LEU A 580 23.69 -31.26 10.36
C LEU A 580 23.97 -32.44 11.30
N PHE A 581 23.56 -33.63 10.91
CA PHE A 581 23.70 -34.84 11.71
C PHE A 581 24.96 -35.64 11.35
N HIS A 582 25.74 -35.18 10.36
CA HIS A 582 26.94 -35.87 9.91
C HIS A 582 28.18 -35.36 10.65
N LEU A 583 28.84 -36.23 11.41
CA LEU A 583 30.09 -35.89 12.08
C LEU A 583 31.26 -35.94 11.07
N PRO A 584 32.26 -35.02 11.11
CA PRO A 584 32.38 -33.84 11.97
C PRO A 584 31.65 -32.57 11.47
N THR A 585 31.11 -32.59 10.25
CA THR A 585 30.49 -31.44 9.56
C THR A 585 29.46 -30.69 10.41
N GLY A 586 28.56 -31.41 11.08
CA GLY A 586 27.52 -30.83 11.94
C GLY A 586 28.07 -29.98 13.07
N LEU A 587 29.19 -30.38 13.69
CA LEU A 587 29.85 -29.61 14.75
C LEU A 587 30.47 -28.32 14.23
N ILE A 588 31.06 -28.38 13.03
CA ILE A 588 31.64 -27.20 12.38
C ILE A 588 30.54 -26.20 12.02
N LEU A 589 29.42 -26.69 11.46
CA LEU A 589 28.24 -25.88 11.13
C LEU A 589 27.64 -25.21 12.37
N LEU A 590 27.48 -25.96 13.47
CA LEU A 590 26.97 -25.42 14.74
C LEU A 590 27.92 -24.37 15.31
N SER A 591 29.23 -24.65 15.33
CA SER A 591 30.26 -23.71 15.80
C SER A 591 30.21 -22.41 15.01
N ASN A 592 30.12 -22.50 13.68
CA ASN A 592 30.05 -21.34 12.81
C ASN A 592 28.75 -20.54 13.03
N GLY A 593 27.64 -21.23 13.29
CA GLY A 593 26.37 -20.61 13.65
C GLY A 593 26.39 -19.88 15.00
N LEU A 594 27.06 -20.43 16.02
CA LEU A 594 27.22 -19.77 17.33
C LEU A 594 28.12 -18.52 17.25
N ILE A 595 29.18 -18.56 16.44
CA ILE A 595 30.04 -17.40 16.19
C ILE A 595 29.23 -16.28 15.53
N PHE A 596 28.44 -16.64 14.51
CA PHE A 596 27.59 -15.68 13.80
C PHE A 596 26.48 -15.12 14.70
N ALA A 597 25.88 -15.96 15.55
CA ALA A 597 24.93 -15.55 16.57
C ALA A 597 25.53 -14.57 17.57
N SER A 598 26.75 -14.82 18.04
CA SER A 598 27.47 -13.92 18.95
C SER A 598 27.75 -12.56 18.30
N TYR A 599 28.16 -12.56 17.03
CA TYR A 599 28.37 -11.34 16.25
C TYR A 599 27.07 -10.52 16.09
N TYR A 600 25.95 -11.18 15.76
CA TYR A 600 24.65 -10.53 15.60
C TYR A 600 24.04 -10.04 16.92
N ALA A 601 24.23 -10.78 18.01
CA ALA A 601 23.82 -10.35 19.34
C ALA A 601 24.44 -8.99 19.73
N ILE A 602 25.75 -8.84 19.48
CA ILE A 602 26.47 -7.61 19.79
C ILE A 602 26.03 -6.48 18.85
N THR A 603 26.01 -6.73 17.54
CA THR A 603 25.66 -5.71 16.55
C THR A 603 24.21 -5.22 16.64
N ALA A 604 23.28 -6.09 17.02
CA ALA A 604 21.89 -5.71 17.22
C ALA A 604 21.68 -4.82 18.46
N GLY A 605 22.38 -5.12 19.56
CA GLY A 605 22.30 -4.33 20.80
C GLY A 605 23.12 -3.05 20.79
N LEU A 606 24.13 -2.96 19.92
CA LEU A 606 25.10 -1.87 19.93
C LEU A 606 24.46 -0.47 19.73
N PRO A 607 23.52 -0.24 18.79
CA PRO A 607 22.90 1.07 18.59
C PRO A 607 22.16 1.58 19.84
N SER A 608 21.40 0.71 20.50
CA SER A 608 20.61 1.06 21.68
C SER A 608 21.52 1.34 22.89
N GLN A 609 22.58 0.55 23.05
CA GLN A 609 23.61 0.75 24.08
C GLN A 609 24.36 2.06 23.87
N LEU A 610 24.86 2.33 22.66
CA LEU A 610 25.59 3.56 22.36
C LEU A 610 24.73 4.82 22.54
N ARG A 611 23.46 4.75 22.18
CA ARG A 611 22.51 5.85 22.43
C ARG A 611 22.27 6.07 23.92
N SER A 612 22.01 5.01 24.68
CA SER A 612 21.66 5.08 26.10
C SER A 612 22.85 5.50 26.98
N ILE A 613 24.03 4.94 26.70
CA ILE A 613 25.23 5.10 27.53
C ILE A 613 25.99 6.39 27.20
N TYR A 614 26.08 6.74 25.91
CA TYR A 614 26.92 7.85 25.44
C TYR A 614 26.14 9.00 24.78
N GLY A 615 24.82 8.87 24.59
CA GLY A 615 23.99 9.95 24.01
C GLY A 615 24.29 10.24 22.53
N LEU A 616 24.81 9.28 21.77
CA LEU A 616 25.20 9.50 20.38
C LEU A 616 23.99 9.68 19.44
N SER A 617 24.13 10.56 18.45
CA SER A 617 23.17 10.78 17.35
C SER A 617 23.14 9.59 16.38
N ASP A 618 22.20 9.56 15.42
CA ASP A 618 22.14 8.51 14.38
C ASP A 618 23.45 8.40 13.59
N LEU A 619 24.03 9.52 13.15
CA LEU A 619 25.38 9.57 12.58
C LEU A 619 26.47 9.09 13.55
N GLY A 620 26.44 9.53 14.82
CA GLY A 620 27.43 9.12 15.82
C GLY A 620 27.41 7.61 16.11
N ILE A 621 26.22 7.02 16.15
CA ILE A 621 26.02 5.57 16.23
C ILE A 621 26.57 4.91 14.98
N GLY A 622 26.21 5.41 13.79
CA GLY A 622 26.72 4.91 12.51
C GLY A 622 28.26 4.87 12.48
N LEU A 623 28.93 5.98 12.80
CA LEU A 623 30.40 6.06 12.83
C LEU A 623 31.05 5.09 13.82
N SER A 624 30.35 4.72 14.89
CA SER A 624 30.86 3.76 15.90
C SER A 624 30.96 2.31 15.38
N PHE A 625 30.38 2.01 14.20
CA PHE A 625 30.56 0.73 13.53
C PHE A 625 31.84 0.64 12.69
N ILE A 626 32.56 1.76 12.46
CA ILE A 626 33.81 1.78 11.68
C ILE A 626 34.87 0.85 12.30
N PRO A 627 35.19 0.89 13.60
CA PRO A 627 36.16 -0.02 14.20
C PRO A 627 35.81 -1.50 14.01
N MET A 628 34.52 -1.83 14.03
CA MET A 628 34.04 -3.18 13.74
C MET A 628 34.38 -3.60 12.30
N GLY A 629 34.09 -2.74 11.32
CA GLY A 629 34.40 -2.97 9.91
C GLY A 629 35.91 -3.09 9.66
N VAL A 630 36.72 -2.22 10.28
CA VAL A 630 38.19 -2.28 10.18
C VAL A 630 38.73 -3.57 10.80
N GLY A 631 38.22 -3.98 11.97
CA GLY A 631 38.61 -5.24 12.61
C GLY A 631 38.32 -6.46 11.73
N SER A 632 37.13 -6.51 11.12
CA SER A 632 36.76 -7.56 10.16
C SER A 632 37.62 -7.54 8.89
N LEU A 633 37.93 -6.37 8.34
CA LEU A 633 38.77 -6.23 7.15
C LEU A 633 40.20 -6.71 7.41
N LEU A 634 40.83 -6.25 8.50
CA LEU A 634 42.17 -6.66 8.89
C LEU A 634 42.24 -8.15 9.21
N SER A 635 41.19 -8.69 9.83
CA SER A 635 41.09 -10.11 10.12
C SER A 635 41.01 -10.94 8.84
N ALA A 636 40.19 -10.56 7.86
CA ALA A 636 40.09 -11.27 6.59
C ALA A 636 41.43 -11.27 5.83
N ALA A 637 42.12 -10.13 5.80
CA ALA A 637 43.43 -10.00 5.15
C ALA A 637 44.51 -10.86 5.85
N PHE A 638 44.64 -10.74 7.17
CA PHE A 638 45.68 -11.44 7.93
C PHE A 638 45.44 -12.95 7.99
N ASN A 639 44.21 -13.39 8.29
CA ASN A 639 43.92 -14.80 8.49
C ASN A 639 43.91 -15.60 7.19
N GLY A 640 43.47 -15.01 6.06
CA GLY A 640 43.57 -15.65 4.75
C GLY A 640 45.02 -16.00 4.41
N LEU A 641 45.93 -15.04 4.59
CA LEU A 641 47.37 -15.23 4.39
C LEU A 641 47.97 -16.25 5.37
N ALA A 642 47.59 -16.19 6.64
CA ALA A 642 48.07 -17.11 7.67
C ALA A 642 47.64 -18.57 7.38
N VAL A 643 46.40 -18.77 6.92
CA VAL A 643 45.85 -20.06 6.54
C VAL A 643 46.56 -20.64 5.32
N ASP A 644 46.80 -19.81 4.30
CA ASP A 644 47.51 -20.24 3.08
C ASP A 644 48.99 -20.54 3.38
N TYR A 645 49.63 -19.71 4.21
CA TYR A 645 50.99 -19.94 4.68
C TYR A 645 51.10 -21.25 5.46
N ASN A 646 50.22 -21.50 6.43
CA ASN A 646 50.26 -22.71 7.24
C ASN A 646 50.00 -23.97 6.39
N TYR A 647 49.07 -23.88 5.43
CA TYR A 647 48.80 -24.95 4.47
C TYR A 647 50.04 -25.29 3.64
N ARG A 648 50.69 -24.30 3.02
CA ARG A 648 51.91 -24.48 2.23
C ARG A 648 53.05 -25.03 3.08
N ARG A 649 53.22 -24.51 4.30
CA ARG A 649 54.23 -24.98 5.26
C ARG A 649 54.03 -26.45 5.64
N MET A 650 52.79 -26.87 5.89
CA MET A 650 52.47 -28.25 6.24
C MET A 650 52.62 -29.19 5.03
N ARG A 651 52.19 -28.76 3.84
CA ARG A 651 52.40 -29.50 2.58
C ARG A 651 53.88 -29.75 2.30
N ALA A 652 54.72 -28.70 2.43
CA ALA A 652 56.16 -28.81 2.27
C ALA A 652 56.79 -29.77 3.28
N LYS A 653 56.33 -29.78 4.54
CA LYS A 653 56.77 -30.73 5.57
C LYS A 653 56.36 -32.18 5.29
N SER A 654 55.27 -32.40 4.55
CA SER A 654 54.79 -33.71 4.13
C SER A 654 55.40 -34.20 2.81
N GLY A 655 56.32 -33.45 2.19
CA GLY A 655 57.00 -33.86 0.94
C GLY A 655 56.12 -33.75 -0.32
N LEU A 656 54.96 -33.10 -0.24
CA LEU A 656 54.01 -32.99 -1.35
C LEU A 656 54.15 -31.64 -2.07
N THR A 657 54.24 -31.64 -3.41
CA THR A 657 54.29 -30.42 -4.23
C THR A 657 52.92 -29.72 -4.33
N VAL A 658 52.92 -28.39 -4.45
CA VAL A 658 51.71 -27.59 -4.65
C VAL A 658 51.36 -27.56 -6.14
N CYS A 659 50.38 -28.35 -6.57
CA CYS A 659 49.86 -28.33 -7.93
C CYS A 659 48.96 -27.10 -8.14
N LYS A 660 49.26 -26.28 -9.18
CA LYS A 660 48.44 -25.11 -9.55
C LYS A 660 47.23 -25.46 -10.43
N GLN A 661 47.19 -26.65 -11.03
CA GLN A 661 46.19 -27.05 -12.03
C GLN A 661 45.24 -28.17 -11.55
N ARG A 662 45.59 -28.93 -10.50
CA ARG A 662 44.79 -30.06 -9.98
C ARG A 662 44.59 -29.94 -8.47
N GLN A 663 43.37 -30.19 -8.00
CA GLN A 663 42.98 -30.14 -6.58
C GLN A 663 43.26 -31.51 -5.94
N ASP A 664 44.45 -31.68 -5.35
CA ASP A 664 44.83 -32.94 -4.70
C ASP A 664 44.45 -32.88 -3.21
N ILE A 665 43.29 -33.43 -2.83
CA ILE A 665 42.86 -33.48 -1.41
C ILE A 665 43.11 -34.87 -0.80
N GLU A 666 43.28 -35.92 -1.61
CA GLU A 666 43.13 -37.31 -1.15
C GLU A 666 44.22 -37.84 -0.19
N ASP A 667 45.37 -37.16 -0.03
CA ASP A 667 46.46 -37.61 0.86
C ASP A 667 47.02 -36.53 1.81
N PHE A 668 46.25 -35.48 2.13
CA PHE A 668 46.70 -34.39 3.00
C PHE A 668 45.72 -34.09 4.14
N ASN A 669 46.23 -34.04 5.39
CA ASN A 669 45.41 -33.72 6.56
C ASN A 669 45.08 -32.22 6.61
N ILE A 670 44.07 -31.85 5.83
CA ILE A 670 43.60 -30.48 5.63
C ILE A 670 42.96 -29.91 6.90
N GLU A 671 42.30 -30.74 7.70
CA GLU A 671 41.69 -30.35 8.97
C GLU A 671 42.74 -29.78 9.92
N LYS A 672 43.86 -30.50 10.12
CA LYS A 672 44.97 -30.04 10.96
C LYS A 672 45.60 -28.75 10.43
N ALA A 673 45.67 -28.59 9.10
CA ALA A 673 46.23 -27.39 8.47
C ALA A 673 45.36 -26.15 8.67
N ARG A 674 44.03 -26.28 8.66
CA ARG A 674 43.11 -25.16 8.90
C ARG A 674 42.89 -24.90 10.40
N ILE A 675 42.61 -25.95 11.18
CA ILE A 675 42.38 -25.87 12.63
C ILE A 675 43.62 -25.38 13.38
N GLY A 676 44.83 -25.68 12.89
CA GLY A 676 46.06 -25.17 13.49
C GLY A 676 46.15 -23.63 13.56
N VAL A 677 45.43 -22.93 12.67
CA VAL A 677 45.30 -21.47 12.69
C VAL A 677 43.98 -21.04 13.36
N GLY A 678 42.88 -21.73 13.05
CA GLY A 678 41.54 -21.36 13.53
C GLY A 678 41.27 -21.69 14.99
N GLY A 679 41.76 -22.82 15.49
CA GLY A 679 41.49 -23.32 16.85
C GLY A 679 41.88 -22.33 17.96
N PRO A 680 43.10 -21.76 17.95
CA PRO A 680 43.48 -20.73 18.92
C PRO A 680 42.57 -19.50 18.87
N MET A 681 42.17 -19.06 17.67
CA MET A 681 41.27 -17.92 17.49
C MET A 681 39.87 -18.22 18.03
N THR A 682 39.35 -19.43 17.82
CA THR A 682 38.07 -19.88 18.38
C THR A 682 38.07 -19.84 19.91
N LEU A 683 39.17 -20.27 20.54
CA LEU A 683 39.30 -20.30 22.00
C LEU A 683 39.47 -18.91 22.62
N LEU A 684 40.09 -17.98 21.89
CA LEU A 684 40.32 -16.61 22.36
C LEU A 684 39.13 -15.67 22.10
N ALA A 685 38.31 -15.95 21.09
CA ALA A 685 37.17 -15.10 20.69
C ALA A 685 36.14 -14.78 21.82
N PRO A 686 35.87 -15.67 22.79
CA PRO A 686 34.98 -15.34 23.91
C PRO A 686 35.52 -14.29 24.89
N LEU A 687 36.86 -14.14 25.02
CA LEU A 687 37.46 -13.26 26.02
C LEU A 687 37.13 -11.77 25.80
N PRO A 688 37.28 -11.20 24.59
CA PRO A 688 36.86 -9.82 24.33
C PRO A 688 35.36 -9.58 24.53
N ILE A 689 34.51 -10.58 24.23
CA ILE A 689 33.06 -10.50 24.44
C ILE A 689 32.74 -10.43 25.93
N LEU A 690 33.38 -11.29 26.74
CA LEU A 690 33.22 -11.28 28.19
C LEU A 690 33.66 -9.94 28.78
N PHE A 691 34.80 -9.41 28.35
CA PHE A 691 35.29 -8.12 28.81
C PHE A 691 34.39 -6.96 28.38
N TYR A 692 33.83 -6.99 27.17
CA TYR A 692 32.81 -6.05 26.73
C TYR A 692 31.57 -6.12 27.63
N ALA A 693 31.02 -7.31 27.87
CA ALA A 693 29.85 -7.49 28.73
C ALA A 693 30.08 -6.97 30.17
N LEU A 694 31.25 -7.27 30.75
CA LEU A 694 31.63 -6.83 32.11
C LEU A 694 31.84 -5.32 32.22
N THR A 695 32.37 -4.67 31.18
CA THR A 695 32.60 -3.22 31.19
C THR A 695 31.32 -2.42 30.96
N THR A 696 30.34 -2.98 30.24
CA THR A 696 29.02 -2.35 30.02
C THR A 696 28.03 -2.51 31.18
N SER A 697 28.28 -3.41 32.14
CA SER A 697 27.34 -3.71 33.25
C SER A 697 27.57 -2.90 34.52
N ILE A 698 28.59 -2.02 34.55
CA ILE A 698 28.97 -1.23 35.72
C ILE A 698 28.21 0.12 35.72
N ASN A 699 27.83 0.61 36.90
CA ASN A 699 27.13 1.90 37.11
C ASN A 699 27.88 3.16 36.61
N SER A 700 29.06 3.01 36.00
CA SER A 700 29.82 4.09 35.38
C SER A 700 30.20 3.67 33.96
N PRO A 701 29.79 4.42 32.92
CA PRO A 701 30.06 4.05 31.54
C PRO A 701 31.57 4.09 31.26
N PRO A 702 32.15 3.06 30.60
CA PRO A 702 33.57 3.09 30.24
C PRO A 702 33.85 4.23 29.24
N PRO A 703 35.11 4.64 29.03
CA PRO A 703 35.42 5.59 27.97
C PRO A 703 35.03 5.01 26.59
N LEU A 704 34.41 5.83 25.73
CA LEU A 704 33.99 5.41 24.38
C LEU A 704 35.13 4.74 23.60
N ALA A 705 36.36 5.25 23.71
CA ALA A 705 37.54 4.67 23.07
C ALA A 705 37.82 3.21 23.49
N LEU A 706 37.58 2.86 24.76
CA LEU A 706 37.72 1.49 25.23
C LEU A 706 36.64 0.59 24.61
N THR A 707 35.39 1.03 24.59
CA THR A 707 34.27 0.32 23.95
C THR A 707 34.54 0.07 22.46
N LEU A 708 35.00 1.09 21.73
CA LEU A 708 35.34 0.97 20.30
C LEU A 708 36.52 0.01 20.05
N SER A 709 37.53 0.02 20.92
CA SER A 709 38.68 -0.90 20.84
C SER A 709 38.26 -2.36 21.08
N LEU A 710 37.31 -2.59 21.98
CA LEU A 710 36.75 -3.92 22.23
C LEU A 710 35.90 -4.41 21.06
N ILE A 711 35.05 -3.55 20.48
CA ILE A 711 34.27 -3.86 19.29
C ILE A 711 35.19 -4.26 18.12
N PHE A 712 36.28 -3.52 17.91
CA PHE A 712 37.31 -3.89 16.92
C PHE A 712 37.86 -5.29 17.19
N THR A 713 38.25 -5.57 18.44
CA THR A 713 38.89 -6.84 18.81
C THR A 713 37.92 -8.02 18.65
N ILE A 714 36.68 -7.85 19.09
CA ILE A 714 35.58 -8.82 18.91
C ILE A 714 35.36 -9.11 17.42
N ALA A 715 35.24 -8.07 16.61
CA ALA A 715 35.06 -8.21 15.16
C ALA A 715 36.22 -8.98 14.53
N PHE A 716 37.45 -8.65 14.92
CA PHE A 716 38.64 -9.31 14.43
C PHE A 716 38.64 -10.82 14.75
N THR A 717 38.42 -11.20 16.01
CA THR A 717 38.49 -12.61 16.46
C THR A 717 37.33 -13.45 15.94
N LEU A 718 36.11 -12.90 15.89
CA LEU A 718 34.94 -13.61 15.34
C LEU A 718 35.07 -13.79 13.83
N THR A 719 35.52 -12.76 13.10
CA THR A 719 35.75 -12.84 11.65
C THR A 719 36.81 -13.87 11.30
N ALA A 720 37.90 -13.92 12.08
CA ALA A 720 38.99 -14.88 11.88
C ALA A 720 38.47 -16.31 11.98
N THR A 721 37.76 -16.58 13.05
CA THR A 721 37.21 -17.91 13.33
C THR A 721 36.18 -18.31 12.28
N TYR A 722 35.26 -17.41 11.94
CA TYR A 722 34.24 -17.62 10.93
C TYR A 722 34.84 -18.00 9.57
N ASN A 723 35.81 -17.22 9.08
CA ASN A 723 36.43 -17.46 7.78
C ASN A 723 37.13 -18.82 7.73
N ILE A 724 37.87 -19.19 8.78
CA ILE A 724 38.63 -20.44 8.82
C ILE A 724 37.71 -21.66 8.84
N LEU A 725 36.62 -21.62 9.61
CA LEU A 725 35.63 -22.70 9.61
C LEU A 725 34.88 -22.79 8.27
N ASN A 726 34.60 -21.65 7.63
CA ASN A 726 33.96 -21.62 6.31
C ASN A 726 34.87 -22.23 5.23
N ILE A 727 36.18 -21.91 5.26
CA ILE A 727 37.19 -22.53 4.39
C ILE A 727 37.24 -24.05 4.61
N LEU A 728 37.26 -24.48 5.87
CA LEU A 728 37.29 -25.90 6.22
C LEU A 728 36.05 -26.65 5.71
N LEU A 729 34.86 -26.06 5.82
CA LEU A 729 33.63 -26.67 5.29
C LEU A 729 33.68 -26.87 3.77
N VAL A 730 34.18 -25.89 3.01
CA VAL A 730 34.37 -26.00 1.56
C VAL A 730 35.43 -27.06 1.22
N ASP A 731 36.53 -27.11 1.99
CA ASP A 731 37.59 -28.10 1.82
C ASP A 731 37.10 -29.54 2.08
N LEU A 732 36.22 -29.75 3.08
CA LEU A 732 35.65 -31.06 3.41
C LEU A 732 34.57 -31.53 2.43
N HIS A 733 33.82 -30.62 1.81
CA HIS A 733 32.72 -30.92 0.89
C HIS A 733 32.95 -30.30 -0.50
N TYR A 734 34.14 -30.52 -1.05
CA TYR A 734 34.57 -29.89 -2.30
C TYR A 734 33.76 -30.31 -3.54
N THR A 735 33.11 -31.47 -3.52
CA THR A 735 32.25 -31.96 -4.62
C THR A 735 30.86 -31.35 -4.60
N THR A 736 30.44 -30.87 -3.43
CA THR A 736 29.13 -30.25 -3.19
C THR A 736 29.26 -28.95 -2.39
N PRO A 737 30.14 -28.01 -2.81
CA PRO A 737 30.46 -26.82 -2.03
C PRO A 737 29.22 -25.94 -1.86
N ALA A 738 28.38 -25.84 -2.89
CA ALA A 738 27.10 -25.13 -2.82
C ALA A 738 26.16 -25.71 -1.75
N THR A 739 26.09 -27.04 -1.61
CA THR A 739 25.21 -27.70 -0.64
C THR A 739 25.67 -27.45 0.79
N VAL A 740 26.96 -27.63 1.09
CA VAL A 740 27.49 -27.37 2.44
C VAL A 740 27.40 -25.88 2.81
N MET A 741 27.61 -24.99 1.84
CA MET A 741 27.50 -23.54 2.05
C MET A 741 26.05 -23.11 2.25
N ALA A 742 25.09 -23.73 1.55
CA ALA A 742 23.66 -23.53 1.79
C ALA A 742 23.26 -23.97 3.20
N THR A 743 23.70 -25.15 3.65
CA THR A 743 23.45 -25.62 5.03
C THR A 743 24.08 -24.70 6.06
N ASN A 744 25.33 -24.28 5.85
CA ASN A 744 26.03 -23.32 6.72
C ASN A 744 25.29 -21.99 6.80
N ASN A 745 24.79 -21.50 5.67
CA ASN A 745 24.00 -20.28 5.60
C ASN A 745 22.67 -20.40 6.37
N LEU A 746 21.99 -21.54 6.25
CA LEU A 746 20.76 -21.82 6.99
C LEU A 746 20.99 -21.80 8.50
N VAL A 747 22.00 -22.53 8.99
CA VAL A 747 22.32 -22.63 10.43
C VAL A 747 22.70 -21.26 11.00
N ARG A 748 23.60 -20.53 10.32
CA ARG A 748 24.07 -19.23 10.82
C ARG A 748 22.96 -18.19 10.86
N CYS A 749 22.11 -18.13 9.82
CA CYS A 749 21.01 -17.16 9.77
C CYS A 749 19.95 -17.48 10.82
N PHE A 750 19.62 -18.75 11.05
CA PHE A 750 18.64 -19.15 12.06
C PHE A 750 19.13 -18.82 13.47
N LEU A 751 20.37 -19.19 13.82
CA LEU A 751 20.95 -18.87 15.12
C LEU A 751 21.20 -17.37 15.31
N GLY A 752 21.60 -16.66 14.25
CA GLY A 752 21.72 -15.20 14.25
C GLY A 752 20.40 -14.48 14.49
N ALA A 753 19.32 -14.94 13.85
CA ALA A 753 17.97 -14.42 14.07
C ALA A 753 17.49 -14.68 15.50
N ALA A 754 17.71 -15.90 16.02
CA ALA A 754 17.36 -16.26 17.40
C ALA A 754 18.12 -15.39 18.42
N ALA A 755 19.43 -15.19 18.24
CA ALA A 755 20.24 -14.36 19.12
C ALA A 755 19.83 -12.87 19.07
N THR A 756 19.53 -12.34 17.87
CA THR A 756 19.01 -10.97 17.71
C THR A 756 17.70 -10.78 18.45
N ALA A 757 16.77 -11.75 18.35
CA ALA A 757 15.49 -11.72 19.05
C ALA A 757 15.63 -11.78 20.58
N LEU A 758 16.67 -12.45 21.09
CA LEU A 758 16.92 -12.57 22.53
C LEU A 758 17.54 -11.30 23.14
N VAL A 759 18.35 -10.55 22.39
CA VAL A 759 19.01 -9.32 22.88
C VAL A 759 18.04 -8.14 22.99
N HIS A 760 16.99 -8.14 22.16
CA HIS A 760 15.91 -7.15 22.21
C HIS A 760 14.55 -7.85 22.31
N PRO A 761 14.13 -8.31 23.51
CA PRO A 761 12.74 -8.69 23.70
C PRO A 761 11.90 -7.41 23.51
N SER A 762 11.00 -7.50 22.52
CA SER A 762 10.01 -6.49 22.10
C SER A 762 9.43 -5.61 23.20
#